data_AF-A0A2D6A904-F1
#
_entry.id   AF-A0A2D6A904-F1
#
_cell.length_a   1.000
_cell.length_b   1.000
_cell.length_c   1.000
_cell.angle_alpha   90.00
_cell.angle_beta   90.00
_cell.angle_gamma   90.00
#
_symmetry.space_group_name_H-M   'P 1'
#
loop_
_entity.id
_entity.type
_entity.pdbx_description
1 polymer ?
#
loop_
_entity_poly.entity_id
_entity_poly.type
_entity_poly.pdbx_seq_one_letter_code
_entity_poly.pdbx_strand_id
1 'polypeptide(L)'
;MFHRLQSHKAQGGFTFAELAFAFAIMVTAALALVSHVSSLYRRNAGHKDRVFAYTKAQSILSELQSYVNRSENQSANTLDTLDDGVAHNTVLTIATENNIPVAPDHAVSGNRKGASGWLWARRVNVRPFPSLNNRNVRYATVKVFRRQGSGDWELLADLSGVVNSVGSSYPPTQVYDVYLVAIENIPGWWVHMDAIRPFVESTITDLEARNPGVKFRTHWITKASYGRDQLYTPAINNAQDSTQDIDNVYLYPGKMPEGSASTYYYRPSTIKARLREDGVLINGYDVANNAHPYALADGFNHGKRLPEERALFNKRVAAGLEKADEPTLRLLLEDMATDPDRYHTAILVNLHGELLPMPAIRNYSDAAKSPAAHPGLRVLTHGERLRSNRGSTVSSSEDVTLRVYAWRTDPNTASDSFTGLQPVTLQIMNAKLSQNVNGTQAGPVTLRIERLPGGVDPGDSDKTYRPFETAPKSTATVLSKEMYWTAEWKDFSGTGGEKYTLIKLYNTPSISPTHGSPPNDCGLYAGDRLYGLDYVPCSTEAANDFSVDLASVGAKPKNTARWRITIPKEVLDGAATGSGLSLEDQLLTIRTRLGDDLTTGQAYPTVKDPGNLSSTFVWWTDLADDVPWTERYQFIGDPRHCPYADLKKGGVNFPNGYNWYFDNFVDGVNNAQPFWPGFDAPRMRDGWLGRLNLDWPRYAQLMRRAMTNSECVFTTLTGFSYYYVGIGGEIGYDLFNGYPSSIPVSRKPYGSSGWGHVDNISFNGAPDLRFQKLIRQSATANYWWGKHWIGELYPDSAHAQWLSTGNLPSGSAVGQFHRTKRSWVGHNLPFGTKFADTYRSAFMEGCTSVFNIGTHTSTFHHQFAPNSEGTLVAAGEELSQNYNFTLPTTAKVSRPFGLNLSYHGYVGDEYWYPTDYPRHTAVIEQSYYRHESNLEGSAVVGLTTPNGQKTAHIVVSGLDTTLDSGSAFIAKYAVLSLIQSYFEAGHPSATNSITLLPCMRIISPTEITELQDPNTVNVEWSVIWKRWDGKSYTMSFPADYTQDEMELEYVLLYSLDGSKTWRYMQDDTPATPGVRPTDSTYLVADTGQGDESYVWPTPSTKFPEGSYLVRVETYRTSESMHYSFHQVKVYLQR
;
A
#
# COMPACT_ATOMS: atom_id res chain seq x y z
N MET A 1 39.88 45.31 64.89
CA MET A 1 38.41 45.37 64.91
C MET A 1 37.90 44.47 63.79
N PHE A 2 37.74 43.18 64.08
CA PHE A 2 36.47 42.42 63.98
C PHE A 2 36.15 41.95 62.54
N HIS A 3 35.75 40.72 62.21
CA HIS A 3 35.52 39.47 62.93
C HIS A 3 35.16 38.37 61.88
N ARG A 4 35.24 37.10 62.30
CA ARG A 4 34.40 35.94 61.90
C ARG A 4 34.59 35.19 60.57
N LEU A 5 35.05 33.94 60.76
CA LEU A 5 34.38 32.66 60.44
C LEU A 5 33.74 32.47 59.04
N GLN A 6 34.31 31.54 58.27
CA GLN A 6 33.56 30.41 57.69
C GLN A 6 34.49 29.26 57.28
N SER A 7 34.04 28.04 57.54
CA SER A 7 34.72 26.77 57.29
C SER A 7 34.80 26.43 55.80
N HIS A 8 36.00 26.32 55.27
CA HIS A 8 36.28 25.55 54.06
C HIS A 8 37.26 24.44 54.44
N LYS A 9 36.78 23.20 54.59
CA LYS A 9 37.67 22.04 54.46
C LYS A 9 37.98 21.91 52.97
N ALA A 10 39.22 22.23 52.64
CA ALA A 10 39.80 22.15 51.30
C ALA A 10 39.52 20.78 50.68
N GLN A 11 38.98 20.77 49.46
CA GLN A 11 38.99 19.59 48.62
C GLN A 11 40.46 19.23 48.37
N GLY A 12 40.91 18.12 48.95
CA GLY A 12 42.26 17.60 48.70
C GLY A 12 42.40 17.28 47.22
N GLY A 13 43.41 17.86 46.57
CA GLY A 13 43.76 17.49 45.20
C GLY A 13 44.11 16.01 45.12
N PHE A 14 43.87 15.42 43.95
CA PHE A 14 44.13 14.00 43.70
C PHE A 14 45.57 13.63 44.09
N THR A 15 45.70 12.59 44.89
CA THR A 15 46.99 12.00 45.23
C THR A 15 47.62 11.38 43.97
N PHE A 16 48.95 11.30 43.93
CA PHE A 16 49.66 10.65 42.82
C PHE A 16 49.17 9.21 42.59
N ALA A 17 48.80 8.50 43.65
CA ALA A 17 48.25 7.14 43.56
C ALA A 17 46.88 7.12 42.84
N GLU A 18 45.98 8.06 43.14
CA GLU A 18 44.69 8.19 42.44
C GLU A 18 44.89 8.57 40.97
N LEU A 19 45.85 9.43 40.67
CA LEU A 19 46.16 9.85 39.30
C LEU A 19 46.78 8.70 38.50
N ALA A 20 47.67 7.91 39.11
CA ALA A 20 48.25 6.71 38.51
C ALA A 20 47.20 5.61 38.26
N PHE A 21 46.27 5.43 39.20
CA PHE A 21 45.19 4.45 39.06
C PHE A 21 44.18 4.88 37.99
N ALA A 22 43.82 6.17 37.93
CA ALA A 22 42.99 6.72 36.86
C ALA A 22 43.67 6.60 35.48
N PHE A 23 44.99 6.81 35.41
CA PHE A 23 45.76 6.63 34.17
C PHE A 23 45.80 5.17 33.74
N ALA A 24 45.98 4.22 34.67
CA ALA A 24 45.93 2.79 34.39
C ALA A 24 44.55 2.34 33.88
N ILE A 25 43.47 2.85 34.47
CA ILE A 25 42.10 2.60 33.99
C ILE A 25 41.92 3.18 32.57
N MET A 26 42.38 4.40 32.31
CA MET A 26 42.31 5.00 30.96
C MET A 26 43.11 4.22 29.92
N VAL A 27 44.33 3.78 30.24
CA VAL A 27 45.15 2.96 29.33
C VAL A 27 44.49 1.62 29.05
N THR A 28 43.90 0.98 30.07
CA THR A 28 43.19 -0.29 29.90
C THR A 28 41.93 -0.11 29.05
N ALA A 29 41.16 0.95 29.28
CA ALA A 29 39.98 1.30 28.48
C ALA A 29 40.36 1.65 27.03
N ALA A 30 41.46 2.39 26.82
CA ALA A 30 41.96 2.73 25.49
C ALA A 30 42.43 1.47 24.73
N LEU A 31 43.14 0.55 25.39
CA LEU A 31 43.55 -0.73 24.80
C LEU A 31 42.34 -1.60 24.44
N ALA A 32 41.32 -1.65 25.31
CA ALA A 32 40.07 -2.35 25.02
C ALA A 32 39.35 -1.73 23.81
N LEU A 33 39.32 -0.40 23.71
CA LEU A 33 38.71 0.32 22.59
C LEU A 33 39.46 0.08 21.28
N VAL A 34 40.80 0.14 21.28
CA VAL A 34 41.63 -0.16 20.12
C VAL A 34 41.47 -1.61 19.67
N SER A 35 41.40 -2.55 20.62
CA SER A 35 41.10 -3.96 20.32
C SER A 35 39.72 -4.14 19.70
N HIS A 36 38.72 -3.44 20.23
CA HIS A 36 37.34 -3.46 19.71
C HIS A 36 37.26 -2.87 18.28
N VAL A 37 37.86 -1.71 18.04
CA VAL A 37 37.94 -1.07 16.72
C VAL A 37 38.72 -1.95 15.73
N SER A 38 39.83 -2.56 16.14
CA SER A 38 40.59 -3.49 15.32
C SER A 38 39.77 -4.74 14.97
N SER A 39 38.97 -5.25 15.90
CA SER A 39 38.04 -6.37 15.67
C SER A 39 36.94 -5.99 14.69
N LEU A 40 36.34 -4.80 14.83
CA LEU A 40 35.32 -4.29 13.93
C LEU A 40 35.87 -4.06 12.51
N TYR A 41 37.06 -3.50 12.38
CA TYR A 41 37.70 -3.31 11.07
C TYR A 41 37.96 -4.65 10.36
N ARG A 42 38.46 -5.65 11.11
CA ARG A 42 38.65 -7.01 10.57
C ARG A 42 37.33 -7.68 10.19
N ARG A 43 36.26 -7.49 10.98
CA ARG A 43 34.91 -7.98 10.66
C ARG A 43 34.36 -7.32 9.40
N ASN A 44 34.42 -5.99 9.29
CA ASN A 44 33.94 -5.25 8.12
C ASN A 44 34.72 -5.62 6.84
N ALA A 45 36.03 -5.79 6.93
CA ALA A 45 36.82 -6.30 5.82
C ALA A 45 36.37 -7.72 5.42
N GLY A 46 36.13 -8.60 6.39
CA GLY A 46 35.58 -9.94 6.14
C GLY A 46 34.18 -9.92 5.49
N HIS A 47 33.30 -9.01 5.90
CA HIS A 47 31.98 -8.84 5.28
C HIS A 47 32.07 -8.34 3.84
N LYS A 48 32.92 -7.34 3.55
CA LYS A 48 33.15 -6.85 2.18
C LYS A 48 33.66 -7.97 1.27
N ASP A 49 34.58 -8.79 1.76
CA ASP A 49 35.12 -9.92 1.00
C ASP A 49 34.06 -11.01 0.76
N ARG A 50 33.17 -11.26 1.73
CA ARG A 50 32.03 -12.18 1.55
C ARG A 50 31.04 -11.65 0.52
N VAL A 51 30.66 -10.38 0.57
CA VAL A 51 29.74 -9.76 -0.42
C VAL A 51 30.32 -9.84 -1.83
N PHE A 52 31.61 -9.54 -1.98
CA PHE A 52 32.32 -9.71 -3.25
C PHE A 52 32.30 -11.17 -3.71
N ALA A 53 32.62 -12.11 -2.82
CA ALA A 53 32.64 -13.54 -3.10
C ALA A 53 31.26 -14.06 -3.56
N TYR A 54 30.18 -13.65 -2.90
CA TYR A 54 28.80 -14.00 -3.29
C TYR A 54 28.42 -13.41 -4.66
N THR A 55 28.70 -12.12 -4.87
CA THR A 55 28.41 -11.45 -6.15
C THR A 55 29.16 -12.14 -7.31
N LYS A 56 30.41 -12.54 -7.07
CA LYS A 56 31.21 -13.27 -8.07
C LYS A 56 30.74 -14.69 -8.28
N ALA A 57 30.36 -15.42 -7.23
CA ALA A 57 29.79 -16.75 -7.36
C ALA A 57 28.51 -16.73 -8.22
N GLN A 58 27.65 -15.72 -8.02
CA GLN A 58 26.44 -15.51 -8.82
C GLN A 58 26.74 -15.15 -10.28
N SER A 59 27.73 -14.28 -10.52
CA SER A 59 28.20 -13.94 -11.87
C SER A 59 28.68 -15.19 -12.62
N ILE A 60 29.53 -16.00 -12.00
CA ILE A 60 30.07 -17.23 -12.61
C ILE A 60 28.94 -18.23 -12.88
N LEU A 61 27.97 -18.37 -11.98
CA LEU A 61 26.80 -19.24 -12.19
C LEU A 61 25.97 -18.76 -13.40
N SER A 62 25.79 -17.44 -13.55
CA SER A 62 25.09 -16.84 -14.69
C SER A 62 25.87 -16.99 -16.00
N GLU A 63 27.21 -16.93 -15.94
CA GLU A 63 28.08 -17.23 -17.08
C GLU A 63 27.95 -18.70 -17.49
N LEU A 64 27.92 -19.65 -16.54
CA LEU A 64 27.71 -21.08 -16.84
C LEU A 64 26.36 -21.31 -17.53
N GLN A 65 25.30 -20.64 -17.06
CA GLN A 65 23.99 -20.69 -17.73
C GLN A 65 24.04 -20.09 -19.15
N SER A 66 24.73 -18.96 -19.32
CA SER A 66 24.87 -18.29 -20.62
C SER A 66 25.74 -19.08 -21.61
N TYR A 67 26.77 -19.77 -21.11
CA TYR A 67 27.65 -20.62 -21.90
C TYR A 67 26.86 -21.75 -22.55
N VAL A 68 25.96 -22.40 -21.80
CA VAL A 68 25.08 -23.43 -22.31
C VAL A 68 24.02 -22.87 -23.27
N ASN A 69 23.48 -21.68 -23.02
CA ASN A 69 22.46 -21.07 -23.87
C ASN A 69 22.98 -20.61 -25.24
N ARG A 70 24.28 -20.34 -25.38
CA ARG A 70 24.90 -19.89 -26.65
C ARG A 70 25.29 -21.02 -27.59
N SER A 71 25.44 -22.25 -27.08
CA SER A 71 25.85 -23.38 -27.90
C SER A 71 24.62 -24.10 -28.47
N GLU A 72 24.12 -23.65 -29.62
CA GLU A 72 22.90 -24.18 -30.27
C GLU A 72 22.93 -25.70 -30.60
N ASN A 73 24.08 -26.38 -30.42
CA ASN A 73 24.29 -27.81 -30.71
C ASN A 73 24.95 -28.62 -29.57
N GLN A 74 25.05 -28.11 -28.33
CA GLN A 74 25.72 -28.84 -27.24
C GLN A 74 24.84 -29.05 -26.00
N SER A 75 24.76 -30.30 -25.55
CA SER A 75 24.09 -30.73 -24.31
C SER A 75 24.82 -30.25 -23.05
N ALA A 76 24.12 -30.17 -21.91
CA ALA A 76 24.70 -29.71 -20.64
C ALA A 76 25.91 -30.50 -20.13
N ASN A 77 26.23 -31.67 -20.72
CA ASN A 77 27.47 -32.41 -20.46
C ASN A 77 28.75 -31.66 -20.88
N THR A 78 28.66 -30.60 -21.68
CA THR A 78 29.82 -29.76 -22.01
C THR A 78 30.23 -28.84 -20.87
N LEU A 79 29.40 -28.72 -19.82
CA LEU A 79 29.80 -28.12 -18.54
C LEU A 79 30.77 -29.01 -17.76
N ASP A 80 30.81 -30.32 -18.02
CA ASP A 80 31.69 -31.26 -17.30
C ASP A 80 33.17 -30.89 -17.54
N THR A 81 33.50 -30.18 -18.63
CA THR A 81 34.85 -29.67 -18.92
C THR A 81 35.22 -28.42 -18.13
N LEU A 82 34.25 -27.78 -17.47
CA LEU A 82 34.44 -26.58 -16.63
C LEU A 82 34.51 -26.92 -15.13
N ASP A 83 34.54 -28.21 -14.78
CA ASP A 83 34.77 -28.67 -13.41
C ASP A 83 36.25 -28.48 -13.03
N ASP A 84 36.51 -27.64 -12.02
CA ASP A 84 37.83 -27.38 -11.44
C ASP A 84 38.28 -28.53 -10.49
N GLY A 85 37.40 -29.48 -10.17
CA GLY A 85 37.67 -30.62 -9.30
C GLY A 85 38.00 -30.21 -7.86
N VAL A 86 39.26 -30.39 -7.46
CA VAL A 86 39.79 -29.93 -6.15
C VAL A 86 40.75 -28.74 -6.29
N ALA A 87 40.99 -28.27 -7.52
CA ALA A 87 41.91 -27.17 -7.77
C ALA A 87 41.31 -25.82 -7.35
N HIS A 88 42.18 -24.83 -7.17
CA HIS A 88 41.79 -23.44 -6.92
C HIS A 88 42.20 -22.61 -8.14
N ASN A 89 41.22 -22.08 -8.86
CA ASN A 89 41.43 -21.29 -10.07
C ASN A 89 41.42 -19.80 -9.73
N THR A 90 42.50 -19.07 -10.06
CA THR A 90 42.61 -17.64 -9.73
C THR A 90 41.89 -16.74 -10.74
N VAL A 91 41.37 -17.28 -11.84
CA VAL A 91 40.52 -16.55 -12.78
C VAL A 91 39.06 -16.66 -12.34
N LEU A 92 38.44 -15.56 -11.93
CA LEU A 92 37.08 -15.54 -11.34
C LEU A 92 35.97 -15.38 -12.39
N THR A 93 36.10 -16.05 -13.53
CA THR A 93 35.17 -16.06 -14.65
C THR A 93 35.45 -17.28 -15.54
N ILE A 94 34.49 -17.68 -16.36
CA ILE A 94 34.69 -18.68 -17.44
C ILE A 94 34.84 -18.03 -18.82
N ALA A 95 34.83 -16.70 -18.90
CA ALA A 95 34.96 -15.98 -20.16
C ALA A 95 36.33 -16.23 -20.83
N THR A 96 36.30 -16.29 -22.16
CA THR A 96 37.49 -16.40 -23.01
C THR A 96 37.56 -15.22 -23.97
N GLU A 97 38.78 -14.80 -24.30
CA GLU A 97 39.06 -13.84 -25.36
C GLU A 97 39.95 -14.55 -26.40
N ASN A 98 39.52 -14.58 -27.67
CA ASN A 98 40.17 -15.39 -28.72
C ASN A 98 40.35 -16.88 -28.35
N ASN A 99 39.35 -17.49 -27.69
CA ASN A 99 39.37 -18.87 -27.16
C ASN A 99 40.45 -19.16 -26.10
N ILE A 100 41.03 -18.13 -25.49
CA ILE A 100 41.99 -18.26 -24.38
C ILE A 100 41.32 -17.74 -23.10
N PRO A 101 41.40 -18.46 -21.96
CA PRO A 101 40.90 -17.95 -20.68
C PRO A 101 41.52 -16.60 -20.34
N VAL A 102 40.69 -15.64 -19.93
CA VAL A 102 41.17 -14.30 -19.57
C VAL A 102 42.11 -14.34 -18.37
N ALA A 103 43.01 -13.35 -18.26
CA ALA A 103 43.93 -13.25 -17.14
C ALA A 103 43.21 -12.95 -15.80
N PRO A 104 43.77 -13.35 -14.63
CA PRO A 104 43.12 -13.11 -13.34
C PRO A 104 42.80 -11.64 -13.02
N ASP A 105 43.63 -10.69 -13.46
CA ASP A 105 43.46 -9.24 -13.29
C ASP A 105 42.59 -8.58 -14.37
N HIS A 106 42.12 -9.35 -15.37
CA HIS A 106 41.20 -8.85 -16.37
C HIS A 106 39.94 -8.28 -15.71
N ALA A 107 39.39 -7.18 -16.25
CA ALA A 107 38.25 -6.47 -15.64
C ALA A 107 37.04 -7.37 -15.35
N VAL A 108 36.82 -8.39 -16.19
CA VAL A 108 35.74 -9.38 -16.03
C VAL A 108 36.00 -10.36 -14.87
N SER A 109 37.24 -10.81 -14.68
CA SER A 109 37.63 -11.60 -13.50
C SER A 109 37.60 -10.73 -12.24
N GLY A 110 38.21 -9.54 -12.30
CA GLY A 110 38.22 -8.57 -11.20
C GLY A 110 39.02 -9.03 -9.98
N ASN A 111 39.91 -10.03 -10.13
CA ASN A 111 40.79 -10.47 -9.05
C ASN A 111 41.91 -9.45 -8.84
N ARG A 112 42.41 -9.37 -7.61
CA ARG A 112 43.49 -8.44 -7.23
C ARG A 112 44.68 -9.22 -6.72
N LYS A 113 45.88 -8.74 -7.05
CA LYS A 113 47.14 -9.33 -6.58
C LYS A 113 47.56 -8.64 -5.28
N GLY A 114 47.64 -9.41 -4.20
CA GLY A 114 48.24 -8.99 -2.93
C GLY A 114 49.72 -9.36 -2.86
N ALA A 115 50.37 -9.05 -1.73
CA ALA A 115 51.80 -9.32 -1.51
C ALA A 115 52.18 -10.82 -1.58
N SER A 116 51.25 -11.72 -1.25
CA SER A 116 51.44 -13.18 -1.28
C SER A 116 50.92 -13.86 -2.55
N GLY A 117 50.39 -13.10 -3.54
CA GLY A 117 49.82 -13.59 -4.79
C GLY A 117 48.36 -13.18 -4.99
N TRP A 118 47.62 -13.91 -5.82
CA TRP A 118 46.19 -13.61 -6.06
C TRP A 118 45.36 -13.76 -4.79
N LEU A 119 44.49 -12.79 -4.54
CA LEU A 119 43.75 -12.66 -3.28
C LEU A 119 42.57 -13.63 -3.20
N TRP A 120 41.93 -13.92 -4.33
CA TRP A 120 40.78 -14.82 -4.40
C TRP A 120 41.03 -15.97 -5.37
N ALA A 121 40.30 -17.07 -5.18
CA ALA A 121 40.23 -18.17 -6.12
C ALA A 121 38.79 -18.70 -6.17
N ARG A 122 38.40 -19.29 -7.31
CA ARG A 122 37.16 -20.03 -7.46
C ARG A 122 37.41 -21.53 -7.52
N ARG A 123 36.35 -22.29 -7.27
CA ARG A 123 36.25 -23.70 -7.62
C ARG A 123 34.83 -23.96 -8.11
N VAL A 124 34.70 -24.35 -9.35
CA VAL A 124 33.45 -24.81 -9.95
C VAL A 124 33.42 -26.32 -9.93
N ASN A 125 32.40 -26.91 -9.33
CA ASN A 125 32.17 -28.35 -9.36
C ASN A 125 30.93 -28.61 -10.20
N VAL A 126 31.00 -29.51 -11.18
CA VAL A 126 29.87 -29.84 -12.03
C VAL A 126 29.54 -31.31 -11.86
N ARG A 127 28.31 -31.61 -11.46
CA ARG A 127 27.88 -33.00 -11.18
C ARG A 127 26.58 -33.33 -11.91
N PRO A 128 26.43 -34.58 -12.41
CA PRO A 128 25.14 -35.07 -12.89
C PRO A 128 24.17 -35.27 -11.71
N PHE A 129 22.86 -35.21 -11.98
CA PHE A 129 21.82 -35.48 -10.99
C PHE A 129 21.80 -36.98 -10.64
N PRO A 130 21.96 -37.38 -9.37
CA PRO A 130 21.69 -38.75 -8.97
C PRO A 130 20.19 -39.03 -9.20
N SER A 131 19.84 -40.21 -9.71
CA SER A 131 18.47 -40.68 -10.02
C SER A 131 17.80 -40.20 -11.32
N LEU A 132 18.38 -39.25 -12.06
CA LEU A 132 17.89 -38.85 -13.39
C LEU A 132 18.99 -39.07 -14.43
N ASN A 133 18.79 -40.03 -15.35
CA ASN A 133 19.74 -40.30 -16.44
C ASN A 133 19.55 -39.29 -17.59
N ASN A 134 19.61 -37.99 -17.26
CA ASN A 134 19.32 -36.91 -18.20
C ASN A 134 20.61 -36.17 -18.59
N ARG A 135 20.90 -36.09 -19.90
CA ARG A 135 22.06 -35.40 -20.47
C ARG A 135 21.96 -33.87 -20.42
N ASN A 136 20.77 -33.33 -20.10
CA ASN A 136 20.47 -31.91 -20.24
C ASN A 136 20.56 -31.10 -18.95
N VAL A 137 20.77 -31.74 -17.79
CA VAL A 137 20.79 -31.07 -16.49
C VAL A 137 22.12 -31.32 -15.77
N ARG A 138 22.70 -30.26 -15.20
CA ARG A 138 23.88 -30.33 -14.33
C ARG A 138 23.69 -29.54 -13.05
N TYR A 139 24.19 -30.09 -11.94
CA TYR A 139 24.33 -29.39 -10.68
C TYR A 139 25.71 -28.73 -10.64
N ALA A 140 25.75 -27.41 -10.74
CA ALA A 140 26.97 -26.62 -10.69
C ALA A 140 27.10 -25.94 -9.33
N THR A 141 28.21 -26.18 -8.63
CA THR A 141 28.54 -25.52 -7.38
C THR A 141 29.73 -24.60 -7.60
N VAL A 142 29.57 -23.30 -7.37
CA VAL A 142 30.62 -22.30 -7.41
C VAL A 142 31.02 -21.92 -5.99
N LYS A 143 32.25 -22.24 -5.62
CA LYS A 143 32.87 -21.83 -4.35
C LYS A 143 33.88 -20.74 -4.62
N VAL A 144 33.88 -19.71 -3.78
CA VAL A 144 34.87 -18.63 -3.84
C VAL A 144 35.64 -18.58 -2.53
N PHE A 145 36.96 -18.60 -2.65
CA PHE A 145 37.92 -18.65 -1.57
C PHE A 145 38.72 -17.36 -1.51
N ARG A 146 39.16 -16.98 -0.31
CA ARG A 146 40.15 -15.93 -0.07
C ARG A 146 41.45 -16.54 0.44
N ARG A 147 42.57 -16.00 -0.02
CA ARG A 147 43.90 -16.39 0.46
C ARG A 147 44.20 -15.75 1.80
N GLN A 148 44.58 -16.56 2.78
CA GLN A 148 45.02 -16.11 4.10
C GLN A 148 46.51 -15.73 4.10
N GLY A 149 46.94 -15.03 5.16
CA GLY A 149 48.34 -14.65 5.34
C GLY A 149 49.31 -15.84 5.49
N SER A 150 48.82 -17.02 5.88
CA SER A 150 49.57 -18.29 5.95
C SER A 150 49.79 -18.95 4.59
N GLY A 151 49.07 -18.50 3.54
CA GLY A 151 49.07 -19.12 2.21
C GLY A 151 47.90 -20.05 1.95
N ASP A 152 47.10 -20.39 2.97
CA ASP A 152 45.91 -21.25 2.89
C ASP A 152 44.69 -20.54 2.27
N TRP A 153 43.71 -21.33 1.83
CA TRP A 153 42.46 -20.85 1.23
C TRP A 153 41.28 -20.99 2.21
N GLU A 154 40.61 -19.87 2.50
CA GLU A 154 39.39 -19.80 3.32
C GLU A 154 38.17 -19.69 2.41
N LEU A 155 37.17 -20.54 2.62
CA LEU A 155 35.90 -20.48 1.88
C LEU A 155 35.07 -19.27 2.34
N LEU A 156 34.70 -18.40 1.40
CA LEU A 156 33.90 -17.19 1.69
C LEU A 156 32.47 -17.24 1.15
N ALA A 157 32.25 -17.95 0.03
CA ALA A 157 30.93 -18.16 -0.55
C ALA A 157 30.84 -19.54 -1.19
N ASP A 158 29.68 -20.18 -1.07
CA ASP A 158 29.34 -21.47 -1.66
C ASP A 158 27.93 -21.34 -2.26
N LEU A 159 27.85 -21.22 -3.58
CA LEU A 159 26.60 -21.06 -4.31
C LEU A 159 26.44 -22.25 -5.23
N SER A 160 25.32 -22.96 -5.13
CA SER A 160 24.99 -24.04 -6.06
C SER A 160 23.76 -23.67 -6.87
N GLY A 161 23.76 -24.05 -8.14
CA GLY A 161 22.63 -23.89 -9.04
C GLY A 161 22.53 -25.05 -10.02
N VAL A 162 21.33 -25.25 -10.54
CA VAL A 162 21.09 -26.24 -11.60
C VAL A 162 21.18 -25.51 -12.93
N VAL A 163 22.06 -25.98 -13.82
CA VAL A 163 22.19 -25.46 -15.18
C VAL A 163 21.56 -26.46 -16.13
N ASN A 164 20.56 -26.00 -16.88
CA ASN A 164 19.85 -26.79 -17.89
C ASN A 164 20.29 -26.33 -19.29
N SER A 165 20.55 -27.28 -20.18
CA SER A 165 20.67 -27.00 -21.62
C SER A 165 19.31 -26.98 -22.27
N VAL A 166 19.16 -26.20 -23.34
CA VAL A 166 17.98 -26.18 -24.21
C VAL A 166 17.91 -27.48 -25.04
N GLY A 167 17.89 -28.62 -24.37
CA GLY A 167 17.61 -29.91 -24.99
C GLY A 167 16.10 -30.03 -25.13
N SER A 168 15.60 -29.51 -26.26
CA SER A 168 14.31 -29.63 -26.98
C SER A 168 12.97 -29.85 -26.24
N SER A 169 12.92 -30.43 -25.04
CA SER A 169 11.69 -30.75 -24.30
C SER A 169 11.26 -29.60 -23.39
N TYR A 170 10.16 -28.94 -23.73
CA TYR A 170 9.49 -27.99 -22.83
C TYR A 170 8.57 -28.75 -21.87
N PRO A 171 8.80 -28.72 -20.55
CA PRO A 171 7.89 -29.39 -19.61
C PRO A 171 6.52 -28.71 -19.61
N PRO A 172 5.42 -29.47 -19.42
CA PRO A 172 4.15 -28.89 -18.98
C PRO A 172 4.38 -27.96 -17.79
N THR A 173 3.81 -26.76 -17.88
CA THR A 173 4.10 -25.69 -16.93
C THR A 173 2.81 -25.17 -16.30
N GLN A 174 2.81 -24.99 -14.99
CA GLN A 174 1.75 -24.32 -14.24
C GLN A 174 2.28 -22.97 -13.74
N VAL A 175 1.53 -21.91 -14.02
CA VAL A 175 1.89 -20.53 -13.73
C VAL A 175 0.95 -20.00 -12.65
N TYR A 176 1.56 -19.51 -11.56
CA TYR A 176 0.85 -18.95 -10.43
C TYR A 176 1.11 -17.45 -10.31
N ASP A 177 0.05 -16.67 -10.15
CA ASP A 177 0.11 -15.23 -9.99
C ASP A 177 0.32 -14.86 -8.52
N VAL A 178 1.46 -14.22 -8.23
CA VAL A 178 1.91 -13.90 -6.88
C VAL A 178 2.04 -12.38 -6.72
N TYR A 179 1.18 -11.81 -5.87
CA TYR A 179 1.18 -10.41 -5.51
C TYR A 179 2.10 -10.15 -4.31
N LEU A 180 3.17 -9.41 -4.55
CA LEU A 180 4.21 -9.09 -3.60
C LEU A 180 4.00 -7.67 -3.08
N VAL A 181 3.56 -7.54 -1.82
CA VAL A 181 3.31 -6.23 -1.18
C VAL A 181 4.62 -5.69 -0.60
N ALA A 182 5.19 -4.67 -1.26
CA ALA A 182 6.45 -4.02 -0.90
C ALA A 182 6.35 -2.51 -1.13
N ILE A 183 5.64 -1.82 -0.23
CA ILE A 183 5.30 -0.40 -0.30
C ILE A 183 6.53 0.49 -0.12
N GLU A 184 6.72 1.41 -1.06
CA GLU A 184 7.95 2.20 -1.22
C GLU A 184 8.28 3.15 -0.05
N ASN A 185 7.27 3.56 0.72
CA ASN A 185 7.39 4.54 1.80
C ASN A 185 6.96 4.01 3.19
N ILE A 186 6.92 2.69 3.34
CA ILE A 186 6.68 1.97 4.59
C ILE A 186 7.89 1.08 4.85
N PRO A 187 8.45 1.01 6.06
CA PRO A 187 9.69 0.27 6.30
C PRO A 187 9.44 -1.24 6.31
N GLY A 188 10.46 -2.02 5.92
CA GLY A 188 10.48 -3.47 6.09
C GLY A 188 10.85 -3.84 7.52
N TRP A 189 10.08 -4.73 8.17
CA TRP A 189 10.28 -5.00 9.60
C TRP A 189 11.27 -6.15 9.88
N TRP A 190 11.36 -7.13 9.00
CA TRP A 190 12.22 -8.33 9.16
C TRP A 190 13.52 -8.24 8.34
N VAL A 191 13.56 -7.36 7.33
CA VAL A 191 14.72 -7.07 6.52
C VAL A 191 14.67 -5.61 6.06
N HIS A 192 15.83 -5.04 5.75
CA HIS A 192 15.95 -3.68 5.27
C HIS A 192 15.41 -3.52 3.83
N MET A 193 14.89 -2.33 3.51
CA MET A 193 14.18 -2.05 2.25
C MET A 193 15.03 -2.31 1.00
N ASP A 194 16.36 -2.16 1.08
CA ASP A 194 17.28 -2.37 -0.04
C ASP A 194 17.45 -3.85 -0.42
N ALA A 195 17.14 -4.77 0.51
CA ALA A 195 17.32 -6.20 0.35
C ALA A 195 16.02 -6.96 -0.01
N ILE A 196 14.83 -6.43 0.31
CA ILE A 196 13.54 -7.14 0.13
C ILE A 196 13.40 -7.74 -1.28
N ARG A 197 13.49 -6.90 -2.31
CA ARG A 197 13.23 -7.32 -3.70
C ARG A 197 14.27 -8.31 -4.23
N PRO A 198 15.60 -8.00 -4.22
CA PRO A 198 16.61 -8.93 -4.72
C PRO A 198 16.52 -10.31 -4.07
N PHE A 199 16.12 -10.33 -2.80
CA PHE A 199 16.03 -11.55 -2.04
C PHE A 199 14.87 -12.45 -2.46
N VAL A 200 13.67 -11.88 -2.61
CA VAL A 200 12.48 -12.61 -3.07
C VAL A 200 12.68 -13.07 -4.52
N GLU A 201 13.25 -12.23 -5.39
CA GLU A 201 13.58 -12.60 -6.78
C GLU A 201 14.55 -13.79 -6.82
N SER A 202 15.59 -13.79 -5.96
CA SER A 202 16.52 -14.92 -5.88
C SER A 202 15.85 -16.20 -5.39
N THR A 203 14.94 -16.09 -4.43
CA THR A 203 14.18 -17.21 -3.87
C THR A 203 13.28 -17.83 -4.92
N ILE A 204 12.50 -17.01 -5.64
CA ILE A 204 11.62 -17.46 -6.71
C ILE A 204 12.42 -18.14 -7.82
N THR A 205 13.54 -17.55 -8.23
CA THR A 205 14.43 -18.14 -9.25
C THR A 205 14.98 -19.51 -8.82
N ASP A 206 15.42 -19.65 -7.56
CA ASP A 206 15.88 -20.93 -6.99
C ASP A 206 14.76 -21.99 -6.98
N LEU A 207 13.53 -21.59 -6.64
CA LEU A 207 12.37 -22.49 -6.63
C LEU A 207 11.98 -22.98 -8.02
N GLU A 208 11.91 -22.09 -9.00
CA GLU A 208 11.64 -22.46 -10.39
C GLU A 208 12.75 -23.36 -10.97
N ALA A 209 14.01 -23.11 -10.62
CA ALA A 209 15.14 -23.92 -11.07
C ALA A 209 15.12 -25.34 -10.50
N ARG A 210 14.65 -25.52 -9.25
CA ARG A 210 14.51 -26.83 -8.58
C ARG A 210 13.31 -27.63 -9.08
N ASN A 211 12.28 -26.95 -9.59
CA ASN A 211 11.00 -27.54 -9.94
C ASN A 211 10.64 -27.20 -11.40
N PRO A 212 11.26 -27.86 -12.40
CA PRO A 212 10.93 -27.62 -13.80
C PRO A 212 9.44 -27.85 -14.07
N GLY A 213 8.75 -26.84 -14.58
CA GLY A 213 7.30 -26.86 -14.81
C GLY A 213 6.49 -26.02 -13.81
N VAL A 214 7.10 -25.42 -12.79
CA VAL A 214 6.46 -24.35 -12.01
C VAL A 214 6.98 -22.98 -12.45
N LYS A 215 6.08 -21.99 -12.53
CA LYS A 215 6.42 -20.59 -12.79
C LYS A 215 5.63 -19.65 -11.89
N PHE A 216 6.28 -18.58 -11.44
CA PHE A 216 5.65 -17.52 -10.65
C PHE A 216 5.61 -16.22 -11.45
N ARG A 217 4.42 -15.78 -11.81
CA ARG A 217 4.21 -14.45 -12.37
C ARG A 217 4.09 -13.47 -11.20
N THR A 218 5.13 -12.66 -11.01
CA THR A 218 5.19 -11.74 -9.86
C THR A 218 4.61 -10.37 -10.20
N HIS A 219 3.75 -9.88 -9.31
CA HIS A 219 3.13 -8.56 -9.38
C HIS A 219 3.59 -7.71 -8.19
N TRP A 220 4.30 -6.62 -8.46
CA TRP A 220 4.88 -5.79 -7.40
C TRP A 220 3.94 -4.65 -7.00
N ILE A 221 3.32 -4.79 -5.84
CA ILE A 221 2.48 -3.75 -5.25
C ILE A 221 3.38 -2.82 -4.44
N THR A 222 3.77 -1.69 -5.04
CA THR A 222 4.76 -0.77 -4.44
C THR A 222 4.20 0.54 -3.92
N LYS A 223 2.95 0.89 -4.23
CA LYS A 223 2.32 2.14 -3.77
C LYS A 223 1.16 1.84 -2.84
N ALA A 224 1.09 2.54 -1.70
CA ALA A 224 -0.08 2.43 -0.83
C ALA A 224 -1.32 3.06 -1.50
N SER A 225 -1.17 4.29 -2.00
CA SER A 225 -2.16 5.09 -2.74
C SER A 225 -1.44 6.28 -3.41
N TYR A 226 -2.17 7.13 -4.14
CA TYR A 226 -1.67 8.42 -4.64
C TYR A 226 -2.11 9.57 -3.74
N GLY A 227 -1.20 10.48 -3.40
CA GLY A 227 -1.45 11.60 -2.49
C GLY A 227 -2.41 12.67 -3.04
N ARG A 228 -3.15 13.32 -2.13
CA ARG A 228 -4.13 14.38 -2.44
C ARG A 228 -3.49 15.67 -2.92
N ASP A 229 -2.61 16.26 -2.11
CA ASP A 229 -1.90 17.49 -2.47
C ASP A 229 -0.88 17.16 -3.56
N GLN A 230 -1.15 17.66 -4.77
CA GLN A 230 -0.36 17.37 -5.95
C GLN A 230 1.06 17.93 -5.88
N LEU A 231 1.29 18.95 -5.04
CA LEU A 231 2.59 19.62 -4.90
C LEU A 231 3.47 18.99 -3.82
N TYR A 232 2.92 18.18 -2.92
CA TYR A 232 3.67 17.52 -1.84
C TYR A 232 4.91 16.77 -2.34
N THR A 233 6.10 17.18 -1.85
CA THR A 233 7.37 16.52 -2.15
C THR A 233 8.23 16.42 -0.89
N PRO A 234 8.15 15.30 -0.16
CA PRO A 234 8.99 15.08 1.01
C PRO A 234 10.46 14.97 0.59
N ALA A 235 11.37 15.35 1.49
CA ALA A 235 12.80 15.28 1.26
C ALA A 235 13.37 13.90 1.60
N ILE A 236 14.40 13.49 0.89
CA ILE A 236 15.20 12.30 1.18
C ILE A 236 16.68 12.60 0.92
N ASN A 237 17.55 12.05 1.73
CA ASN A 237 19.00 12.23 1.61
C ASN A 237 19.64 11.04 0.87
N ASN A 238 20.54 11.30 -0.07
CA ASN A 238 21.26 10.27 -0.82
C ASN A 238 22.77 10.54 -0.90
N ALA A 239 23.17 11.80 -1.08
CA ALA A 239 24.56 12.22 -1.06
C ALA A 239 25.11 12.20 0.38
N GLN A 240 24.41 12.87 1.29
CA GLN A 240 24.74 12.97 2.71
C GLN A 240 24.00 11.92 3.53
N ASP A 241 24.55 11.51 4.68
CA ASP A 241 23.85 10.60 5.60
C ASP A 241 22.74 11.31 6.39
N SER A 242 21.89 10.51 7.04
CA SER A 242 20.69 10.99 7.73
C SER A 242 20.96 11.86 8.96
N THR A 243 22.19 11.89 9.49
CA THR A 243 22.56 12.70 10.66
C THR A 243 22.93 14.13 10.30
N GLN A 244 23.17 14.41 9.03
CA GLN A 244 23.41 15.75 8.52
C GLN A 244 22.13 16.59 8.50
N ASP A 245 22.28 17.90 8.63
CA ASP A 245 21.13 18.83 8.65
C ASP A 245 20.26 18.70 7.41
N ILE A 246 18.96 18.49 7.64
CA ILE A 246 17.93 18.41 6.59
C ILE A 246 17.08 19.67 6.69
N ASP A 247 17.10 20.51 5.66
CA ASP A 247 16.39 21.81 5.59
C ASP A 247 14.87 21.71 5.37
N ASN A 248 14.34 20.49 5.27
CA ASN A 248 12.93 20.24 4.98
C ASN A 248 12.26 19.50 6.16
N VAL A 249 11.05 19.94 6.53
CA VAL A 249 10.34 19.35 7.68
C VAL A 249 9.62 18.03 7.34
N TYR A 250 9.16 17.88 6.10
CA TYR A 250 8.66 16.61 5.59
C TYR A 250 9.84 15.84 5.02
N LEU A 251 10.22 14.75 5.67
CA LEU A 251 11.39 13.95 5.31
C LEU A 251 11.17 12.45 5.49
N TYR A 252 11.91 11.71 4.68
CA TYR A 252 12.22 10.29 4.81
C TYR A 252 13.74 10.16 4.96
N PRO A 253 14.26 9.47 5.99
CA PRO A 253 15.69 9.24 6.09
C PRO A 253 16.11 8.20 5.05
N GLY A 254 17.02 8.60 4.16
CA GLY A 254 17.52 7.78 3.07
C GLY A 254 18.83 7.08 3.44
N LYS A 255 19.96 7.64 3.00
CA LYS A 255 21.31 7.12 3.28
C LYS A 255 21.63 7.17 4.78
N MET A 256 22.13 6.06 5.31
CA MET A 256 22.48 5.90 6.72
C MET A 256 23.97 6.21 6.99
N PRO A 257 24.34 6.60 8.22
CA PRO A 257 25.74 6.81 8.60
C PRO A 257 26.58 5.55 8.44
N GLU A 258 27.87 5.71 8.14
CA GLU A 258 28.80 4.58 8.05
C GLU A 258 28.82 3.77 9.35
N GLY A 259 28.74 2.43 9.24
CA GLY A 259 28.65 1.53 10.38
C GLY A 259 27.22 1.21 10.84
N SER A 260 26.20 1.81 10.22
CA SER A 260 24.80 1.40 10.42
C SER A 260 24.52 -0.02 9.88
N ALA A 261 23.43 -0.64 10.35
CA ALA A 261 23.05 -2.00 9.93
C ALA A 261 22.68 -2.11 8.43
N SER A 262 22.26 -1.00 7.81
CA SER A 262 21.95 -0.91 6.38
C SER A 262 22.58 0.34 5.77
N THR A 263 22.74 0.34 4.44
CA THR A 263 23.21 1.54 3.71
C THR A 263 22.09 2.57 3.56
N TYR A 264 20.86 2.10 3.39
CA TYR A 264 19.67 2.93 3.23
C TYR A 264 18.56 2.43 4.15
N TYR A 265 17.89 3.36 4.83
CA TYR A 265 16.63 3.06 5.50
C TYR A 265 15.48 3.06 4.50
N TYR A 266 15.21 4.22 3.88
CA TYR A 266 14.43 4.30 2.64
C TYR A 266 15.37 4.44 1.45
N ARG A 267 15.08 3.74 0.36
CA ARG A 267 15.90 3.82 -0.86
C ARG A 267 15.28 4.82 -1.83
N PRO A 268 15.94 5.96 -2.13
CA PRO A 268 15.37 6.97 -3.03
C PRO A 268 14.97 6.42 -4.41
N SER A 269 15.79 5.51 -4.97
CA SER A 269 15.56 4.96 -6.32
C SER A 269 14.33 4.04 -6.44
N THR A 270 13.80 3.53 -5.31
CA THR A 270 12.59 2.69 -5.30
C THR A 270 11.32 3.51 -5.20
N ILE A 271 11.38 4.74 -4.66
CA ILE A 271 10.22 5.63 -4.55
C ILE A 271 10.00 6.29 -5.90
N LYS A 272 8.87 6.02 -6.55
CA LYS A 272 8.51 6.61 -7.86
C LYS A 272 7.63 7.85 -7.74
N ALA A 273 7.21 8.20 -6.54
CA ALA A 273 6.52 9.45 -6.25
C ALA A 273 7.43 10.66 -6.44
N ARG A 274 6.83 11.83 -6.60
CA ARG A 274 7.56 13.11 -6.56
C ARG A 274 8.19 13.30 -5.18
N LEU A 275 9.49 13.59 -5.16
CA LEU A 275 10.24 13.81 -3.92
C LEU A 275 11.44 14.73 -4.15
N ARG A 276 12.04 15.23 -3.07
CA ARG A 276 13.27 16.02 -3.11
C ARG A 276 14.48 15.23 -2.63
N GLU A 277 15.28 14.74 -3.57
CA GLU A 277 16.53 14.06 -3.28
C GLU A 277 17.65 15.09 -3.14
N ASP A 278 18.20 15.24 -1.93
CA ASP A 278 19.25 16.22 -1.62
C ASP A 278 18.91 17.65 -2.10
N GLY A 279 17.64 18.03 -2.01
CA GLY A 279 17.12 19.32 -2.45
C GLY A 279 16.66 19.40 -3.91
N VAL A 280 16.99 18.42 -4.74
CA VAL A 280 16.62 18.34 -6.15
C VAL A 280 15.30 17.60 -6.33
N LEU A 281 14.37 18.17 -7.10
CA LEU A 281 13.12 17.49 -7.43
C LEU A 281 13.38 16.32 -8.41
N ILE A 282 12.95 15.12 -8.05
CA ILE A 282 12.94 13.95 -8.95
C ILE A 282 11.51 13.43 -9.16
N ASN A 283 11.32 12.60 -10.19
CA ASN A 283 10.03 12.04 -10.59
C ASN A 283 8.93 13.10 -10.81
N GLY A 284 9.33 14.34 -11.16
CA GLY A 284 8.43 15.43 -11.52
C GLY A 284 7.71 15.19 -12.86
N TYR A 285 6.91 16.16 -13.26
CA TYR A 285 6.32 16.17 -14.60
C TYR A 285 7.41 16.23 -15.66
N ASP A 286 7.35 15.29 -16.59
CA ASP A 286 8.17 15.28 -17.81
C ASP A 286 7.30 14.74 -18.95
N VAL A 287 7.19 15.49 -20.04
CA VAL A 287 6.27 15.15 -21.13
C VAL A 287 6.59 13.79 -21.79
N ALA A 288 7.86 13.39 -21.81
CA ALA A 288 8.31 12.17 -22.47
C ALA A 288 8.32 10.95 -21.53
N ASN A 289 8.76 11.14 -20.29
CA ASN A 289 9.07 10.04 -19.37
C ASN A 289 8.11 9.93 -18.19
N ASN A 290 7.34 10.98 -17.87
CA ASN A 290 6.42 10.99 -16.74
C ASN A 290 5.33 12.05 -16.89
N ALA A 291 4.46 11.87 -17.89
CA ALA A 291 3.40 12.83 -18.22
C ALA A 291 2.30 12.95 -17.14
N HIS A 292 2.25 11.99 -16.22
CA HIS A 292 1.24 11.90 -15.16
C HIS A 292 1.89 11.63 -13.80
N PRO A 293 2.72 12.54 -13.26
CA PRO A 293 3.39 12.33 -11.99
C PRO A 293 2.38 12.24 -10.84
N TYR A 294 2.77 11.56 -9.75
CA TYR A 294 1.94 11.45 -8.55
C TYR A 294 2.68 11.94 -7.30
N ALA A 295 1.93 12.50 -6.36
CA ALA A 295 2.43 12.84 -5.03
C ALA A 295 2.37 11.62 -4.12
N LEU A 296 3.31 11.52 -3.17
CA LEU A 296 3.35 10.41 -2.22
C LEU A 296 2.14 10.47 -1.29
N ALA A 297 1.50 9.31 -1.04
CA ALA A 297 0.49 9.17 -0.01
C ALA A 297 1.11 8.67 1.31
N ASP A 298 0.91 9.39 2.41
CA ASP A 298 1.45 9.05 3.72
C ASP A 298 0.58 9.59 4.86
N GLY A 299 1.03 9.44 6.12
CA GLY A 299 0.32 9.96 7.30
C GLY A 299 0.04 11.47 7.30
N PHE A 300 0.74 12.25 6.48
CA PHE A 300 0.49 13.68 6.26
C PHE A 300 -0.33 13.92 4.99
N ASN A 301 0.14 13.49 3.82
CA ASN A 301 -0.60 13.66 2.57
C ASN A 301 -1.45 12.41 2.30
N HIS A 302 -2.71 12.43 2.74
CA HIS A 302 -3.59 11.26 2.61
C HIS A 302 -3.84 10.88 1.14
N GLY A 303 -4.22 9.62 0.93
CA GLY A 303 -4.60 9.08 -0.37
C GLY A 303 -5.80 9.81 -0.96
N LYS A 304 -5.82 9.96 -2.30
CA LYS A 304 -6.92 10.53 -3.10
C LYS A 304 -8.25 9.83 -2.78
N ARG A 305 -9.38 10.38 -3.24
CA ARG A 305 -10.64 9.61 -3.23
C ARG A 305 -10.53 8.47 -4.27
N LEU A 306 -11.21 7.35 -4.05
CA LEU A 306 -11.09 6.16 -4.90
C LEU A 306 -11.33 6.46 -6.40
N PRO A 307 -12.36 7.24 -6.79
CA PRO A 307 -12.59 7.54 -8.20
C PRO A 307 -11.44 8.33 -8.83
N GLU A 308 -10.84 9.27 -8.11
CA GLU A 308 -9.70 10.06 -8.61
C GLU A 308 -8.41 9.24 -8.68
N GLU A 309 -8.20 8.36 -7.70
CA GLU A 309 -7.06 7.44 -7.66
C GLU A 309 -7.11 6.47 -8.85
N ARG A 310 -8.27 5.83 -9.09
CA ARG A 310 -8.47 4.93 -10.22
C ARG A 310 -8.32 5.65 -11.56
N ALA A 311 -8.85 6.86 -11.68
CA ALA A 311 -8.68 7.67 -12.90
C ALA A 311 -7.21 8.02 -13.18
N LEU A 312 -6.42 8.34 -12.14
CA LEU A 312 -4.98 8.59 -12.30
C LEU A 312 -4.21 7.31 -12.63
N PHE A 313 -4.54 6.19 -11.97
CA PHE A 313 -3.94 4.89 -12.27
C PHE A 313 -4.17 4.50 -13.74
N ASN A 314 -5.42 4.57 -14.22
CA ASN A 314 -5.74 4.24 -15.61
C ASN A 314 -5.01 5.12 -16.63
N LYS A 315 -4.85 6.42 -16.34
CA LYS A 315 -4.04 7.33 -17.19
C LYS A 315 -2.56 6.94 -17.20
N ARG A 316 -2.02 6.53 -16.05
CA ARG A 316 -0.62 6.08 -15.95
C ARG A 316 -0.40 4.74 -16.66
N VAL A 317 -1.34 3.81 -16.57
CA VAL A 317 -1.34 2.55 -17.34
C VAL A 317 -1.38 2.83 -18.84
N ALA A 318 -2.31 3.68 -19.29
CA ALA A 318 -2.42 4.06 -20.71
C ALA A 318 -1.15 4.76 -21.24
N ALA A 319 -0.41 5.46 -20.38
CA ALA A 319 0.86 6.09 -20.70
C ALA A 319 2.10 5.17 -20.55
N GLY A 320 1.91 3.90 -20.19
CA GLY A 320 3.01 2.95 -19.95
C GLY A 320 3.87 3.25 -18.71
N LEU A 321 3.37 4.06 -17.78
CA LEU A 321 4.05 4.44 -16.53
C LEU A 321 3.77 3.47 -15.38
N GLU A 322 2.75 2.64 -15.51
CA GLU A 322 2.31 1.61 -14.57
C GLU A 322 1.81 0.40 -15.37
N LYS A 323 1.77 -0.78 -14.75
CA LYS A 323 1.11 -1.96 -15.33
C LYS A 323 -0.28 -2.14 -14.72
N ALA A 324 -1.22 -2.69 -15.49
CA ALA A 324 -2.61 -2.86 -15.06
C ALA A 324 -2.78 -3.91 -13.93
N ASP A 325 -1.84 -4.84 -13.83
CA ASP A 325 -1.74 -5.92 -12.84
C ASP A 325 -0.93 -5.52 -11.59
N GLU A 326 -0.33 -4.33 -11.57
CA GLU A 326 0.40 -3.76 -10.43
C GLU A 326 -0.31 -2.50 -9.87
N PRO A 327 -1.58 -2.60 -9.41
CA PRO A 327 -2.30 -1.45 -8.85
C PRO A 327 -1.70 -0.94 -7.53
N THR A 328 -2.21 0.18 -7.03
CA THR A 328 -1.92 0.59 -5.65
C THR A 328 -2.54 -0.40 -4.66
N LEU A 329 -1.99 -0.51 -3.45
CA LEU A 329 -2.51 -1.40 -2.40
C LEU A 329 -3.99 -1.12 -2.11
N ARG A 330 -4.40 0.16 -2.10
CA ARG A 330 -5.81 0.50 -1.91
C ARG A 330 -6.69 -0.07 -3.02
N LEU A 331 -6.31 0.11 -4.29
CA LEU A 331 -7.09 -0.40 -5.43
C LEU A 331 -7.14 -1.92 -5.42
N LEU A 332 -6.05 -2.60 -5.07
CA LEU A 332 -6.02 -4.06 -4.89
C LEU A 332 -7.00 -4.52 -3.81
N LEU A 333 -6.92 -3.96 -2.60
CA LEU A 333 -7.78 -4.36 -1.49
C LEU A 333 -9.25 -4.04 -1.74
N GLU A 334 -9.53 -2.92 -2.41
CA GLU A 334 -10.89 -2.55 -2.82
C GLU A 334 -11.46 -3.53 -3.85
N ASP A 335 -10.69 -3.83 -4.91
CA ASP A 335 -11.15 -4.73 -5.98
C ASP A 335 -11.31 -6.15 -5.42
N MET A 336 -10.37 -6.67 -4.62
CA MET A 336 -10.55 -7.96 -3.92
C MET A 336 -11.82 -8.01 -3.03
N ALA A 337 -12.22 -6.87 -2.45
CA ALA A 337 -13.40 -6.80 -1.58
C ALA A 337 -14.73 -6.62 -2.34
N THR A 338 -14.72 -6.00 -3.52
CA THR A 338 -15.93 -5.58 -4.27
C THR A 338 -16.08 -6.20 -5.65
N ASP A 339 -14.98 -6.58 -6.29
CA ASP A 339 -14.86 -7.32 -7.55
C ASP A 339 -13.92 -8.54 -7.35
N PRO A 340 -14.31 -9.49 -6.46
CA PRO A 340 -13.43 -10.56 -6.02
C PRO A 340 -13.06 -11.55 -7.14
N ASP A 341 -13.89 -11.71 -8.17
CA ASP A 341 -13.69 -12.69 -9.24
C ASP A 341 -12.39 -12.42 -10.01
N ARG A 342 -12.02 -11.14 -10.16
CA ARG A 342 -10.74 -10.72 -10.74
C ARG A 342 -9.52 -11.24 -9.97
N TYR A 343 -9.67 -11.48 -8.68
CA TYR A 343 -8.61 -11.89 -7.75
C TYR A 343 -8.91 -13.22 -7.05
N HIS A 344 -9.80 -14.02 -7.62
CA HIS A 344 -10.22 -15.30 -7.03
C HIS A 344 -9.05 -16.26 -6.93
N THR A 345 -8.74 -16.74 -5.71
CA THR A 345 -7.56 -17.56 -5.38
C THR A 345 -6.20 -16.85 -5.51
N ALA A 346 -6.17 -15.51 -5.44
CA ALA A 346 -4.93 -14.75 -5.55
C ALA A 346 -3.92 -15.19 -4.49
N ILE A 347 -2.64 -15.21 -4.85
CA ILE A 347 -1.57 -15.54 -3.91
C ILE A 347 -0.90 -14.23 -3.46
N LEU A 348 -1.02 -13.88 -2.18
CA LEU A 348 -0.54 -12.60 -1.63
C LEU A 348 0.54 -12.81 -0.56
N VAL A 349 1.61 -12.01 -0.65
CA VAL A 349 2.69 -12.01 0.34
C VAL A 349 2.93 -10.60 0.87
N ASN A 350 2.77 -10.42 2.18
CA ASN A 350 3.23 -9.22 2.86
C ASN A 350 4.75 -9.29 3.10
N LEU A 351 5.52 -8.53 2.32
CA LEU A 351 6.97 -8.48 2.44
C LEU A 351 7.48 -7.51 3.52
N HIS A 352 6.58 -6.86 4.27
CA HIS A 352 6.96 -6.01 5.41
C HIS A 352 7.09 -6.79 6.73
N GLY A 353 6.73 -8.08 6.76
CA GLY A 353 6.81 -8.92 7.97
C GLY A 353 5.71 -8.59 8.97
N GLU A 354 6.07 -8.38 10.24
CA GLU A 354 5.12 -8.07 11.33
C GLU A 354 4.36 -6.76 11.12
N LEU A 355 4.91 -5.87 10.29
CA LEU A 355 4.28 -4.62 9.90
C LEU A 355 3.29 -4.87 8.78
N LEU A 356 2.02 -4.56 9.01
CA LEU A 356 0.97 -4.59 8.00
C LEU A 356 0.87 -3.22 7.30
N PRO A 357 1.24 -3.10 6.02
CA PRO A 357 1.05 -1.86 5.28
C PRO A 357 -0.44 -1.62 5.00
N MET A 358 -0.87 -0.36 5.14
CA MET A 358 -2.23 0.10 4.88
C MET A 358 -2.20 1.46 4.19
N PRO A 359 -3.16 1.78 3.31
CA PRO A 359 -3.21 3.09 2.66
C PRO A 359 -3.71 4.17 3.63
N ALA A 360 -3.11 5.36 3.64
CA ALA A 360 -3.55 6.49 4.46
C ALA A 360 -4.85 7.13 3.90
N ILE A 361 -6.01 6.53 4.14
CA ILE A 361 -7.27 6.91 3.48
C ILE A 361 -8.29 7.60 4.40
N ARG A 362 -9.06 8.53 3.82
CA ARG A 362 -10.30 9.09 4.39
C ARG A 362 -11.31 9.38 3.29
N ASN A 363 -12.58 9.44 3.64
CA ASN A 363 -13.68 9.41 2.70
C ASN A 363 -14.35 10.77 2.44
N TYR A 364 -13.77 11.89 2.86
CA TYR A 364 -14.24 13.24 2.53
C TYR A 364 -13.13 14.05 1.90
N SER A 365 -13.48 15.14 1.23
CA SER A 365 -12.60 15.92 0.35
C SER A 365 -11.88 17.05 1.07
N ASP A 366 -10.80 17.55 0.47
CA ASP A 366 -10.04 18.69 0.97
C ASP A 366 -10.67 19.99 0.46
N ALA A 367 -10.55 21.07 1.23
CA ALA A 367 -11.09 22.36 0.83
C ALA A 367 -10.31 22.96 -0.35
N ALA A 368 -11.02 23.59 -1.28
CA ALA A 368 -10.38 24.43 -2.28
C ALA A 368 -9.80 25.67 -1.60
N LYS A 369 -8.58 26.03 -1.97
CA LYS A 369 -7.84 27.17 -1.43
C LYS A 369 -7.05 27.86 -2.53
N SER A 370 -7.02 29.20 -2.49
CA SER A 370 -6.18 30.01 -3.37
C SER A 370 -5.39 30.99 -2.50
N PRO A 371 -4.30 30.57 -1.85
CA PRO A 371 -3.60 31.42 -0.89
C PRO A 371 -3.04 32.73 -1.48
N ALA A 372 -2.77 32.75 -2.79
CA ALA A 372 -2.29 33.95 -3.48
C ALA A 372 -3.41 34.96 -3.78
N ALA A 373 -4.57 34.51 -4.27
CA ALA A 373 -5.67 35.41 -4.63
C ALA A 373 -6.61 35.70 -3.44
N HIS A 374 -6.80 34.71 -2.56
CA HIS A 374 -7.71 34.75 -1.42
C HIS A 374 -7.06 34.17 -0.16
N PRO A 375 -6.09 34.88 0.46
CA PRO A 375 -5.40 34.42 1.64
C PRO A 375 -6.36 34.04 2.78
N GLY A 376 -6.13 32.88 3.39
CA GLY A 376 -6.87 32.34 4.53
C GLY A 376 -8.29 31.89 4.22
N LEU A 377 -8.77 31.98 2.98
CA LEU A 377 -10.12 31.55 2.60
C LEU A 377 -10.11 30.10 2.13
N ARG A 378 -11.14 29.34 2.52
CA ARG A 378 -11.39 27.97 2.12
C ARG A 378 -12.85 27.80 1.72
N VAL A 379 -13.12 27.00 0.70
CA VAL A 379 -14.48 26.60 0.30
C VAL A 379 -14.56 25.12 0.00
N LEU A 380 -15.69 24.51 0.31
CA LEU A 380 -15.89 23.08 0.17
C LEU A 380 -17.37 22.76 0.04
N THR A 381 -17.69 21.76 -0.79
CA THR A 381 -19.04 21.23 -0.91
C THR A 381 -19.05 19.77 -0.50
N HIS A 382 -19.99 19.37 0.34
CA HIS A 382 -20.21 17.98 0.75
C HIS A 382 -21.67 17.57 0.54
N GLY A 383 -21.91 16.28 0.29
CA GLY A 383 -23.26 15.72 0.47
C GLY A 383 -23.61 15.64 1.95
N GLU A 384 -24.90 15.80 2.28
CA GLU A 384 -25.40 15.51 3.63
C GLU A 384 -25.24 14.03 4.00
N ARG A 385 -25.26 13.16 2.98
CA ARG A 385 -25.02 11.72 3.07
C ARG A 385 -23.97 11.32 2.06
N LEU A 386 -23.24 10.24 2.35
CA LEU A 386 -22.35 9.61 1.39
C LEU A 386 -23.17 8.93 0.29
N ARG A 387 -24.26 8.27 0.69
CA ARG A 387 -25.22 7.61 -0.20
C ARG A 387 -26.64 8.18 -0.05
N SER A 388 -27.28 8.46 -1.18
CA SER A 388 -28.74 8.64 -1.29
C SER A 388 -29.33 7.42 -1.99
N ASN A 389 -30.50 6.95 -1.53
CA ASN A 389 -31.14 5.77 -2.12
C ASN A 389 -31.72 6.09 -3.51
N ARG A 390 -31.36 5.32 -4.55
CA ARG A 390 -32.04 5.39 -5.85
C ARG A 390 -33.39 4.69 -5.81
N GLY A 391 -33.52 3.53 -5.16
CA GLY A 391 -34.77 2.76 -5.18
C GLY A 391 -35.18 2.25 -6.56
N SER A 392 -36.08 1.27 -6.60
CA SER A 392 -36.59 0.69 -7.86
C SER A 392 -37.63 1.56 -8.59
N THR A 393 -38.14 2.59 -7.92
CA THR A 393 -39.11 3.58 -8.43
C THR A 393 -38.78 4.97 -7.90
N VAL A 394 -39.16 6.03 -8.64
CA VAL A 394 -39.02 7.44 -8.21
C VAL A 394 -39.60 7.69 -6.80
N SER A 395 -40.71 7.02 -6.45
CA SER A 395 -41.32 7.14 -5.12
C SER A 395 -40.43 6.60 -4.00
N SER A 396 -39.66 5.55 -4.26
CA SER A 396 -38.70 4.95 -3.32
C SER A 396 -37.32 5.61 -3.32
N SER A 397 -37.05 6.51 -4.28
CA SER A 397 -35.81 7.27 -4.37
C SER A 397 -35.75 8.42 -3.38
N GLU A 398 -34.54 8.86 -3.10
CA GLU A 398 -34.20 10.03 -2.28
C GLU A 398 -33.54 11.11 -3.13
N ASP A 399 -33.78 12.36 -2.74
CA ASP A 399 -33.05 13.51 -3.27
C ASP A 399 -31.56 13.44 -2.88
N VAL A 400 -30.73 14.16 -3.62
CA VAL A 400 -29.34 14.43 -3.22
C VAL A 400 -29.24 15.86 -2.71
N THR A 401 -28.90 16.01 -1.43
CA THR A 401 -28.68 17.32 -0.79
C THR A 401 -27.19 17.56 -0.54
N LEU A 402 -26.72 18.72 -1.01
CA LEU A 402 -25.36 19.20 -0.87
C LEU A 402 -25.34 20.43 0.05
N ARG A 403 -24.28 20.57 0.83
CA ARG A 403 -23.99 21.73 1.68
C ARG A 403 -22.68 22.38 1.27
N VAL A 404 -22.70 23.69 1.09
CA VAL A 404 -21.53 24.48 0.71
C VAL A 404 -21.04 25.29 1.90
N TYR A 405 -19.76 25.17 2.18
CA TYR A 405 -19.06 25.79 3.30
C TYR A 405 -18.07 26.82 2.79
N ALA A 406 -17.94 27.93 3.51
CA ALA A 406 -16.90 28.93 3.31
C ALA A 406 -16.42 29.41 4.68
N TRP A 407 -15.11 29.39 4.91
CA TRP A 407 -14.53 29.79 6.19
C TRP A 407 -13.14 30.43 6.05
N ARG A 408 -12.75 31.17 7.09
CA ARG A 408 -11.40 31.71 7.26
C ARG A 408 -10.57 30.81 8.18
N THR A 409 -9.28 30.66 7.86
CA THR A 409 -8.32 29.92 8.70
C THR A 409 -8.02 30.60 10.02
N ASP A 410 -8.24 31.92 10.10
CA ASP A 410 -8.25 32.70 11.34
C ASP A 410 -9.45 33.66 11.31
N PRO A 411 -10.62 33.24 11.82
CA PRO A 411 -11.83 34.07 11.80
C PRO A 411 -11.77 35.27 12.76
N ASN A 412 -10.81 35.32 13.69
CA ASN A 412 -10.72 36.43 14.66
C ASN A 412 -10.07 37.68 14.06
N THR A 413 -9.23 37.51 13.04
CA THR A 413 -8.47 38.60 12.42
C THR A 413 -8.90 38.90 10.98
N ALA A 414 -9.67 38.00 10.36
CA ALA A 414 -10.13 38.15 9.00
C ALA A 414 -11.26 39.18 8.86
N SER A 415 -11.32 39.83 7.69
CA SER A 415 -12.49 40.60 7.26
C SER A 415 -13.40 39.73 6.39
N ASP A 416 -14.72 39.96 6.47
CA ASP A 416 -15.70 39.25 5.63
C ASP A 416 -15.79 39.84 4.21
N SER A 417 -14.61 40.01 3.59
CA SER A 417 -14.35 40.69 2.32
C SER A 417 -14.62 39.83 1.08
N PHE A 418 -15.14 38.59 1.22
CA PHE A 418 -15.58 37.80 0.08
C PHE A 418 -16.92 38.32 -0.53
N THR A 419 -17.48 39.36 0.10
CA THR A 419 -18.67 40.09 -0.36
C THR A 419 -18.28 41.18 -1.36
N GLY A 420 -18.20 40.84 -2.65
CA GLY A 420 -17.73 41.78 -3.68
C GLY A 420 -17.53 41.21 -5.08
N LEU A 421 -18.53 40.49 -5.62
CA LEU A 421 -18.56 39.90 -6.99
C LEU A 421 -17.74 38.62 -7.24
N GLN A 422 -17.03 38.08 -6.27
CA GLN A 422 -16.31 36.80 -6.42
C GLN A 422 -17.18 35.60 -5.98
N PRO A 423 -17.43 34.60 -6.84
CA PRO A 423 -18.29 33.48 -6.48
C PRO A 423 -17.53 32.31 -5.85
N VAL A 424 -18.25 31.51 -5.06
CA VAL A 424 -17.94 30.08 -4.92
C VAL A 424 -18.51 29.37 -6.14
N THR A 425 -17.65 28.69 -6.89
CA THR A 425 -18.02 28.06 -8.17
C THR A 425 -18.10 26.56 -8.02
N LEU A 426 -19.23 25.97 -8.42
CA LEU A 426 -19.50 24.55 -8.38
C LEU A 426 -19.71 24.02 -9.80
N GLN A 427 -19.13 22.86 -10.11
CA GLN A 427 -19.46 22.07 -11.30
C GLN A 427 -20.06 20.75 -10.84
N ILE A 428 -21.31 20.48 -11.21
CA ILE A 428 -21.93 19.16 -11.06
C ILE A 428 -21.75 18.45 -12.39
N MET A 429 -20.84 17.48 -12.42
CA MET A 429 -20.42 16.82 -13.66
C MET A 429 -21.54 15.95 -14.22
N ASN A 430 -21.64 15.90 -15.55
CA ASN A 430 -22.55 15.02 -16.32
C ASN A 430 -24.06 15.18 -16.08
N ALA A 431 -24.51 16.09 -15.22
CA ALA A 431 -25.93 16.30 -14.93
C ALA A 431 -26.41 17.68 -15.42
N LYS A 432 -27.45 17.74 -16.26
CA LYS A 432 -28.06 18.99 -16.77
C LYS A 432 -29.18 19.48 -15.84
N LEU A 433 -28.85 20.39 -14.94
CA LEU A 433 -29.69 20.81 -13.81
C LEU A 433 -30.09 22.29 -13.85
N SER A 434 -29.62 23.06 -14.82
CA SER A 434 -29.82 24.52 -14.89
C SER A 434 -31.15 24.97 -15.52
N GLN A 435 -31.99 24.04 -15.99
CA GLN A 435 -33.19 24.37 -16.76
C GLN A 435 -34.25 25.11 -15.93
N ASN A 436 -34.66 24.56 -14.79
CA ASN A 436 -35.67 25.15 -13.91
C ASN A 436 -35.23 25.14 -12.45
N VAL A 437 -34.24 25.97 -12.14
CA VAL A 437 -33.73 26.14 -10.77
C VAL A 437 -34.74 26.96 -9.96
N ASN A 438 -35.05 26.52 -8.75
CA ASN A 438 -36.01 27.16 -7.83
C ASN A 438 -37.41 27.39 -8.40
N GLY A 439 -37.82 26.66 -9.44
CA GLY A 439 -39.13 26.86 -10.07
C GLY A 439 -39.27 28.21 -10.80
N THR A 440 -38.15 28.83 -11.17
CA THR A 440 -38.14 30.14 -11.85
C THR A 440 -38.60 30.09 -13.32
N GLN A 441 -38.74 28.90 -13.89
CA GLN A 441 -39.23 28.62 -15.25
C GLN A 441 -40.38 27.60 -15.22
N ALA A 442 -41.08 27.44 -16.34
CA ALA A 442 -42.10 26.41 -16.48
C ALA A 442 -41.47 25.00 -16.55
N GLY A 443 -42.14 24.00 -15.99
CA GLY A 443 -41.69 22.60 -15.97
C GLY A 443 -41.30 22.11 -14.57
N PRO A 444 -40.81 20.86 -14.44
CA PRO A 444 -40.36 20.31 -13.16
C PRO A 444 -39.12 21.06 -12.64
N VAL A 445 -39.02 21.22 -11.32
CA VAL A 445 -37.85 21.86 -10.70
C VAL A 445 -36.64 20.95 -10.90
N THR A 446 -35.58 21.48 -11.51
CA THR A 446 -34.37 20.69 -11.81
C THR A 446 -33.30 20.79 -10.73
N LEU A 447 -33.39 21.81 -9.88
CA LEU A 447 -32.47 22.08 -8.79
C LEU A 447 -33.12 23.04 -7.79
N ARG A 448 -32.88 22.83 -6.49
CA ARG A 448 -33.20 23.81 -5.44
C ARG A 448 -31.91 24.38 -4.88
N ILE A 449 -31.79 25.70 -4.85
CA ILE A 449 -30.66 26.43 -4.26
C ILE A 449 -31.21 27.34 -3.17
N GLU A 450 -30.80 27.07 -1.95
CA GLU A 450 -31.18 27.80 -0.75
C GLU A 450 -29.93 28.42 -0.10
N ARG A 451 -30.11 29.58 0.49
CA ARG A 451 -29.09 30.30 1.25
C ARG A 451 -29.45 30.29 2.73
N LEU A 452 -28.44 30.45 3.58
CA LEU A 452 -28.61 30.82 4.98
C LEU A 452 -28.35 32.33 5.12
N PRO A 453 -29.39 33.18 5.10
CA PRO A 453 -29.21 34.64 5.19
C PRO A 453 -28.61 35.00 6.54
N GLY A 454 -27.68 35.96 6.56
CA GLY A 454 -27.02 36.46 7.77
C GLY A 454 -25.50 36.50 7.62
N GLY A 455 -24.80 36.87 8.69
CA GLY A 455 -23.33 37.03 8.68
C GLY A 455 -22.83 38.32 8.02
N VAL A 456 -23.52 38.77 6.98
CA VAL A 456 -23.25 40.01 6.23
C VAL A 456 -24.46 40.91 6.33
N ASP A 457 -24.22 42.21 6.50
CA ASP A 457 -25.27 43.25 6.53
C ASP A 457 -25.67 43.61 5.09
N PRO A 458 -26.93 43.34 4.67
CA PRO A 458 -27.44 43.68 3.34
C PRO A 458 -27.79 45.17 3.17
N GLY A 459 -27.48 46.02 4.17
CA GLY A 459 -27.76 47.46 4.18
C GLY A 459 -28.86 47.87 5.15
N ASP A 460 -29.34 46.95 6.01
CA ASP A 460 -30.36 47.17 7.03
C ASP A 460 -29.80 47.14 8.47
N SER A 461 -28.47 47.05 8.62
CA SER A 461 -27.76 46.91 9.90
C SER A 461 -28.05 45.60 10.64
N ASP A 462 -28.68 44.62 9.99
CA ASP A 462 -28.99 43.31 10.55
C ASP A 462 -28.03 42.23 10.00
N LYS A 463 -27.31 41.55 10.90
CA LYS A 463 -26.43 40.40 10.56
C LYS A 463 -26.97 39.07 11.09
N THR A 464 -28.21 39.06 11.56
CA THR A 464 -28.85 37.88 12.17
C THR A 464 -28.92 36.75 11.16
N TYR A 465 -28.51 35.56 11.58
CA TYR A 465 -28.77 34.37 10.79
C TYR A 465 -30.25 34.00 10.86
N ARG A 466 -30.85 33.78 9.68
CA ARG A 466 -32.24 33.31 9.52
C ARG A 466 -32.23 31.90 8.93
N PRO A 467 -33.29 31.10 9.15
CA PRO A 467 -33.39 29.77 8.57
C PRO A 467 -33.16 29.76 7.06
N PHE A 468 -32.72 28.62 6.53
CA PHE A 468 -32.53 28.46 5.09
C PHE A 468 -33.78 28.86 4.30
N GLU A 469 -33.57 29.65 3.26
CA GLU A 469 -34.62 30.11 2.35
C GLU A 469 -34.17 30.03 0.89
N THR A 470 -35.14 30.05 -0.03
CA THR A 470 -34.88 30.05 -1.47
C THR A 470 -34.01 31.25 -1.86
N ALA A 471 -32.85 31.00 -2.47
CA ALA A 471 -31.95 32.06 -2.86
C ALA A 471 -32.40 32.76 -4.16
N PRO A 472 -32.27 34.10 -4.25
CA PRO A 472 -32.58 34.84 -5.46
C PRO A 472 -31.57 34.55 -6.59
N LYS A 473 -32.06 34.54 -7.83
CA LYS A 473 -31.25 34.48 -9.04
C LYS A 473 -30.70 35.88 -9.37
N SER A 474 -29.51 35.99 -9.97
CA SER A 474 -28.86 37.27 -10.29
C SER A 474 -29.67 38.28 -11.10
N THR A 475 -30.71 37.85 -11.83
CA THR A 475 -31.59 38.72 -12.61
C THR A 475 -32.77 39.27 -11.80
N ALA A 476 -32.91 38.89 -10.52
CA ALA A 476 -33.87 39.45 -9.60
C ALA A 476 -33.36 40.79 -9.02
N THR A 477 -34.25 41.59 -8.44
CA THR A 477 -33.85 42.77 -7.66
C THR A 477 -33.17 42.30 -6.37
N VAL A 478 -31.84 42.15 -6.41
CA VAL A 478 -31.02 41.72 -5.27
C VAL A 478 -30.51 42.95 -4.51
N LEU A 479 -30.67 42.96 -3.17
CA LEU A 479 -30.14 43.99 -2.29
C LEU A 479 -28.61 43.99 -2.29
N SER A 480 -28.02 45.11 -1.86
CA SER A 480 -26.56 45.21 -1.74
C SER A 480 -26.02 44.13 -0.80
N LYS A 481 -25.02 43.35 -1.22
CA LYS A 481 -24.39 42.24 -0.46
C LYS A 481 -25.30 41.06 -0.11
N GLU A 482 -26.52 41.03 -0.64
CA GLU A 482 -27.41 39.89 -0.49
C GLU A 482 -26.86 38.66 -1.25
N MET A 483 -27.01 37.46 -0.69
CA MET A 483 -26.56 36.21 -1.29
C MET A 483 -27.44 35.82 -2.50
N TYR A 484 -26.84 35.60 -3.66
CA TYR A 484 -27.56 35.20 -4.89
C TYR A 484 -26.76 34.18 -5.72
N TRP A 485 -27.39 33.61 -6.75
CA TRP A 485 -26.75 32.61 -7.61
C TRP A 485 -26.95 32.84 -9.11
N THR A 486 -26.08 32.21 -9.91
CA THR A 486 -26.27 31.96 -11.35
C THR A 486 -26.04 30.48 -11.66
N ALA A 487 -26.77 29.92 -12.63
CA ALA A 487 -26.53 28.56 -13.10
C ALA A 487 -26.65 28.45 -14.62
N GLU A 488 -25.82 27.63 -15.24
CA GLU A 488 -25.83 27.35 -16.67
C GLU A 488 -25.37 25.92 -16.97
N TRP A 489 -25.84 25.34 -18.09
CA TRP A 489 -25.35 24.06 -18.58
C TRP A 489 -24.21 24.30 -19.57
N LYS A 490 -23.10 23.58 -19.40
CA LYS A 490 -21.97 23.58 -20.31
C LYS A 490 -21.80 22.19 -20.91
N ASP A 491 -21.75 22.11 -22.23
CA ASP A 491 -21.47 20.88 -22.96
C ASP A 491 -20.33 21.11 -23.95
N PHE A 492 -19.17 20.57 -23.63
CA PHE A 492 -17.99 20.62 -24.50
C PHE A 492 -17.68 19.28 -25.16
N SER A 493 -18.61 18.31 -25.09
CA SER A 493 -18.38 16.96 -25.63
C SER A 493 -18.05 16.96 -27.12
N GLY A 494 -18.67 17.85 -27.90
CA GLY A 494 -18.39 18.03 -29.33
C GLY A 494 -16.97 18.51 -29.66
N THR A 495 -16.22 19.02 -28.68
CA THR A 495 -14.80 19.40 -28.80
C THR A 495 -13.89 18.53 -27.93
N GLY A 496 -14.36 17.37 -27.46
CA GLY A 496 -13.62 16.47 -26.57
C GLY A 496 -13.49 16.96 -25.12
N GLY A 497 -14.26 17.97 -24.73
CA GLY A 497 -14.32 18.51 -23.37
C GLY A 497 -15.40 17.86 -22.51
N GLU A 498 -15.43 18.21 -21.23
CA GLU A 498 -16.40 17.68 -20.26
C GLU A 498 -17.75 18.41 -20.33
N LYS A 499 -18.81 17.75 -19.85
CA LYS A 499 -20.16 18.34 -19.72
C LYS A 499 -20.54 18.47 -18.24
N TYR A 500 -21.15 19.59 -17.85
CA TYR A 500 -21.48 19.87 -16.44
C TYR A 500 -22.50 21.01 -16.28
N THR A 501 -23.23 21.00 -15.16
CA THR A 501 -23.94 22.20 -14.70
C THR A 501 -22.99 23.07 -13.87
N LEU A 502 -22.81 24.31 -14.30
CA LEU A 502 -22.04 25.32 -13.59
C LEU A 502 -22.97 26.14 -12.69
N ILE A 503 -22.64 26.23 -11.41
CA ILE A 503 -23.34 27.07 -10.43
C ILE A 503 -22.33 28.04 -9.82
N LYS A 504 -22.71 29.31 -9.69
CA LYS A 504 -21.91 30.34 -9.03
C LYS A 504 -22.70 30.96 -7.89
N LEU A 505 -22.11 30.98 -6.70
CA LEU A 505 -22.73 31.42 -5.46
C LEU A 505 -22.03 32.68 -4.96
N TYR A 506 -22.73 33.81 -5.00
CA TYR A 506 -22.17 35.13 -4.74
C TYR A 506 -22.48 35.63 -3.33
N ASN A 507 -21.63 36.53 -2.83
CA ASN A 507 -21.74 37.16 -1.51
C ASN A 507 -21.82 36.14 -0.37
N THR A 508 -21.10 35.02 -0.49
CA THR A 508 -21.08 33.96 0.52
C THR A 508 -20.31 34.42 1.78
N PRO A 509 -20.93 34.48 2.96
CA PRO A 509 -20.24 34.85 4.21
C PRO A 509 -19.14 33.85 4.57
N SER A 510 -17.95 34.34 4.92
CA SER A 510 -16.77 33.52 5.25
C SER A 510 -16.43 33.50 6.74
N ILE A 511 -17.16 34.26 7.55
CA ILE A 511 -16.99 34.37 9.00
C ILE A 511 -18.37 34.26 9.65
N SER A 512 -18.46 33.52 10.74
CA SER A 512 -19.67 33.46 11.56
C SER A 512 -19.59 34.56 12.62
N PRO A 513 -20.56 35.49 12.73
CA PRO A 513 -20.60 36.44 13.83
C PRO A 513 -20.61 35.70 15.17
N THR A 514 -19.91 36.26 16.15
CA THR A 514 -19.88 35.72 17.51
C THR A 514 -21.25 35.85 18.15
N HIS A 515 -21.77 34.72 18.64
CA HIS A 515 -22.93 34.66 19.52
C HIS A 515 -22.83 35.69 20.68
N GLY A 516 -23.84 36.54 20.88
CA GLY A 516 -23.96 37.43 22.05
C GLY A 516 -23.81 38.94 21.83
N SER A 517 -23.80 39.43 20.58
CA SER A 517 -23.95 40.88 20.32
C SER A 517 -25.43 41.20 20.09
N PRO A 518 -26.09 42.01 20.93
CA PRO A 518 -27.48 42.41 20.69
C PRO A 518 -27.66 42.98 19.28
N PRO A 519 -28.72 42.61 18.54
CA PRO A 519 -29.89 41.83 18.99
C PRO A 519 -29.76 40.29 18.90
N ASN A 520 -28.57 39.72 18.67
CA ASN A 520 -28.42 38.38 18.06
C ASN A 520 -27.88 37.29 19.00
N ASP A 521 -28.70 36.28 19.25
CA ASP A 521 -28.38 35.03 19.98
C ASP A 521 -28.14 33.82 19.02
N CYS A 522 -27.90 34.12 17.74
CA CYS A 522 -27.55 33.18 16.67
C CYS A 522 -26.07 33.32 16.25
N GLY A 523 -25.56 32.44 15.37
CA GLY A 523 -24.13 32.37 14.99
C GLY A 523 -23.35 31.29 15.74
N LEU A 524 -22.01 31.34 15.69
CA LEU A 524 -21.13 30.33 16.29
C LEU A 524 -20.29 30.94 17.42
N TYR A 525 -20.30 30.31 18.59
CA TYR A 525 -19.45 30.73 19.70
C TYR A 525 -17.99 30.29 19.47
N ALA A 526 -17.02 31.10 19.90
CA ALA A 526 -15.61 30.79 19.69
C ALA A 526 -15.16 29.47 20.32
N GLY A 527 -15.77 29.07 21.45
CA GLY A 527 -15.52 27.78 22.11
C GLY A 527 -16.10 26.56 21.39
N ASP A 528 -17.05 26.78 20.48
CA ASP A 528 -17.69 25.72 19.69
C ASP A 528 -16.98 25.48 18.34
N ARG A 529 -15.92 26.26 18.06
CA ARG A 529 -15.11 26.11 16.85
C ARG A 529 -14.29 24.83 16.90
N LEU A 530 -14.23 24.14 15.77
CA LEU A 530 -13.30 23.03 15.60
C LEU A 530 -11.96 23.57 15.15
N TYR A 531 -10.94 23.35 15.97
CA TYR A 531 -9.56 23.70 15.65
C TYR A 531 -9.28 25.19 15.39
N GLY A 532 -10.12 26.06 15.96
CA GLY A 532 -10.10 27.51 15.73
C GLY A 532 -10.79 27.95 14.44
N LEU A 533 -11.42 27.04 13.70
CA LEU A 533 -12.07 27.29 12.42
C LEU A 533 -13.58 27.46 12.57
N ASP A 534 -14.18 28.34 11.78
CA ASP A 534 -15.65 28.39 11.56
C ASP A 534 -16.08 27.29 10.57
N TYR A 535 -15.58 26.07 10.78
CA TYR A 535 -15.82 24.91 9.94
C TYR A 535 -16.25 23.72 10.79
N VAL A 536 -17.57 23.55 10.86
CA VAL A 536 -18.26 22.40 11.43
C VAL A 536 -19.13 21.80 10.33
N PRO A 537 -18.64 20.74 9.65
CA PRO A 537 -19.31 20.19 8.47
C PRO A 537 -20.34 19.11 8.78
N CYS A 538 -20.30 18.52 9.97
CA CYS A 538 -21.22 17.45 10.35
C CYS A 538 -22.52 18.02 10.96
N SER A 539 -23.55 17.18 11.07
CA SER A 539 -24.72 17.46 11.91
C SER A 539 -24.31 17.62 13.39
N THR A 540 -25.08 18.31 14.24
CA THR A 540 -24.71 18.42 15.67
C THR A 540 -25.78 17.88 16.60
N GLU A 541 -26.99 17.66 16.10
CA GLU A 541 -28.13 17.10 16.82
C GLU A 541 -28.22 15.58 16.75
N ALA A 542 -29.04 15.00 17.64
CA ALA A 542 -29.25 13.55 17.74
C ALA A 542 -29.96 12.96 16.51
N ALA A 543 -30.79 13.76 15.83
CA ALA A 543 -31.55 13.34 14.65
C ALA A 543 -30.67 13.18 13.40
N ASN A 544 -29.46 13.75 13.40
CA ASN A 544 -28.55 13.79 12.24
C ASN A 544 -29.21 14.33 10.96
N ASP A 545 -30.04 15.36 11.10
CA ASP A 545 -30.83 15.98 10.02
C ASP A 545 -30.36 17.41 9.67
N PHE A 546 -29.28 17.87 10.30
CA PHE A 546 -28.71 19.20 10.18
C PHE A 546 -29.68 20.33 10.54
N SER A 547 -30.67 20.07 11.41
CA SER A 547 -31.59 21.09 11.91
C SER A 547 -30.93 22.12 12.84
N VAL A 548 -29.74 21.83 13.38
CA VAL A 548 -28.96 22.77 14.19
C VAL A 548 -27.85 23.42 13.35
N ASP A 549 -28.15 24.63 12.88
CA ASP A 549 -27.26 25.46 12.05
C ASP A 549 -27.00 26.85 12.67
N LEU A 550 -26.37 27.76 11.93
CA LEU A 550 -26.05 29.09 12.46
C LEU A 550 -27.27 29.97 12.75
N ALA A 551 -28.45 29.69 12.20
CA ALA A 551 -29.68 30.40 12.55
C ALA A 551 -30.29 29.89 13.87
N SER A 552 -29.86 28.72 14.35
CA SER A 552 -30.27 28.22 15.65
C SER A 552 -29.79 29.12 16.78
N VAL A 553 -30.66 29.29 17.78
CA VAL A 553 -30.40 30.11 18.97
C VAL A 553 -29.59 29.34 20.02
N GLY A 554 -28.76 30.06 20.79
CA GLY A 554 -28.02 29.55 21.94
C GLY A 554 -26.58 29.10 21.64
N ALA A 555 -25.76 28.97 22.70
CA ALA A 555 -24.36 28.58 22.63
C ALA A 555 -24.21 27.05 22.60
N LYS A 556 -23.97 26.51 21.41
CA LYS A 556 -23.72 25.08 21.14
C LYS A 556 -23.05 24.92 19.78
N PRO A 557 -22.37 23.78 19.52
CA PRO A 557 -21.91 23.43 18.18
C PRO A 557 -23.05 23.43 17.17
N LYS A 558 -22.78 24.01 16.00
CA LYS A 558 -23.76 24.20 14.91
C LYS A 558 -23.12 23.87 13.58
N ASN A 559 -23.90 23.31 12.65
CA ASN A 559 -23.47 23.18 11.27
C ASN A 559 -23.22 24.56 10.65
N THR A 560 -22.14 24.67 9.88
CA THR A 560 -21.64 25.96 9.35
C THR A 560 -21.86 26.11 7.84
N ALA A 561 -22.78 25.36 7.23
CA ALA A 561 -23.08 25.54 5.82
C ALA A 561 -23.64 26.95 5.55
N ARG A 562 -23.35 27.48 4.36
CA ARG A 562 -23.87 28.77 3.86
C ARG A 562 -24.95 28.58 2.82
N TRP A 563 -24.86 27.48 2.08
CA TRP A 563 -25.82 27.13 1.03
C TRP A 563 -26.25 25.67 1.17
N ARG A 564 -27.50 25.42 0.81
CA ARG A 564 -28.07 24.09 0.63
C ARG A 564 -28.51 23.96 -0.82
N ILE A 565 -28.03 22.91 -1.49
CA ILE A 565 -28.36 22.63 -2.89
C ILE A 565 -28.97 21.23 -2.96
N THR A 566 -30.22 21.13 -3.39
CA THR A 566 -30.92 19.85 -3.51
C THR A 566 -31.17 19.53 -4.97
N ILE A 567 -30.70 18.36 -5.41
CA ILE A 567 -31.00 17.76 -6.70
C ILE A 567 -32.20 16.83 -6.49
N PRO A 568 -33.38 17.17 -7.03
CA PRO A 568 -34.58 16.35 -6.84
C PRO A 568 -34.42 14.98 -7.51
N LYS A 569 -34.92 13.94 -6.85
CA LYS A 569 -34.91 12.56 -7.35
C LYS A 569 -35.56 12.39 -8.71
N GLU A 570 -36.63 13.15 -8.99
CA GLU A 570 -37.32 13.13 -10.28
C GLU A 570 -36.41 13.54 -11.45
N VAL A 571 -35.33 14.27 -11.15
CA VAL A 571 -34.30 14.68 -12.12
C VAL A 571 -33.23 13.62 -12.29
N LEU A 572 -32.87 12.95 -11.19
CA LEU A 572 -31.88 11.87 -11.15
C LEU A 572 -32.39 10.61 -11.86
N ASP A 573 -33.69 10.33 -11.77
CA ASP A 573 -34.37 9.23 -12.49
C ASP A 573 -34.52 9.46 -14.02
N GLY A 574 -34.00 10.56 -14.58
CA GLY A 574 -33.85 10.78 -16.02
C GLY A 574 -35.12 10.95 -16.87
N ALA A 575 -36.29 10.45 -16.44
CA ALA A 575 -37.44 10.21 -17.31
C ALA A 575 -38.27 11.46 -17.68
N ALA A 576 -38.19 12.56 -16.93
CA ALA A 576 -39.13 13.69 -17.08
C ALA A 576 -38.50 15.08 -17.31
N THR A 577 -37.17 15.23 -17.24
CA THR A 577 -36.53 16.56 -17.09
C THR A 577 -35.44 16.89 -18.12
N GLY A 578 -35.05 15.93 -18.99
CA GLY A 578 -33.96 16.13 -19.94
C GLY A 578 -32.60 16.38 -19.26
N SER A 579 -32.38 15.79 -18.08
CA SER A 579 -31.16 15.90 -17.26
C SER A 579 -29.93 15.22 -17.89
N GLY A 580 -30.15 14.30 -18.84
CA GLY A 580 -29.08 13.55 -19.51
C GLY A 580 -28.46 12.44 -18.64
N LEU A 581 -29.08 12.12 -17.50
CA LEU A 581 -28.72 11.02 -16.61
C LEU A 581 -29.52 9.75 -16.99
N SER A 582 -28.90 8.57 -16.83
CA SER A 582 -29.57 7.29 -17.04
C SER A 582 -30.36 6.85 -15.81
N LEU A 583 -31.24 5.87 -15.97
CA LEU A 583 -31.99 5.22 -14.88
C LEU A 583 -31.12 4.32 -13.99
N GLU A 584 -29.81 4.23 -14.26
CA GLU A 584 -28.87 3.37 -13.55
C GLU A 584 -28.28 4.09 -12.33
N ASP A 585 -27.55 3.34 -11.51
CA ASP A 585 -26.79 3.89 -10.38
C ASP A 585 -25.80 4.97 -10.83
N GLN A 586 -25.77 6.08 -10.11
CA GLN A 586 -24.98 7.26 -10.46
C GLN A 586 -23.95 7.61 -9.41
N LEU A 587 -22.72 7.89 -9.86
CA LEU A 587 -21.71 8.60 -9.09
C LEU A 587 -21.75 10.08 -9.46
N LEU A 588 -22.26 10.91 -8.56
CA LEU A 588 -22.23 12.36 -8.74
C LEU A 588 -20.87 12.90 -8.31
N THR A 589 -20.22 13.63 -9.23
CA THR A 589 -18.96 14.34 -8.96
C THR A 589 -19.23 15.84 -8.90
N ILE A 590 -18.82 16.46 -7.79
CA ILE A 590 -18.98 17.89 -7.53
C ILE A 590 -17.60 18.51 -7.40
N ARG A 591 -17.26 19.45 -8.28
CA ARG A 591 -16.01 20.22 -8.20
C ARG A 591 -16.30 21.61 -7.65
N THR A 592 -15.58 22.02 -6.60
CA THR A 592 -15.73 23.34 -5.96
C THR A 592 -14.45 24.16 -6.12
N ARG A 593 -14.58 25.46 -6.43
CA ARG A 593 -13.49 26.43 -6.59
C ARG A 593 -13.83 27.79 -5.98
N LEU A 594 -12.78 28.56 -5.69
CA LEU A 594 -12.82 29.99 -5.44
C LEU A 594 -12.71 30.75 -6.76
N GLY A 595 -13.62 31.69 -7.01
CA GLY A 595 -13.60 32.56 -8.18
C GLY A 595 -14.16 31.91 -9.45
N ASP A 596 -14.02 32.62 -10.57
CA ASP A 596 -14.60 32.26 -11.87
C ASP A 596 -13.67 31.43 -12.78
N ASP A 597 -12.40 31.29 -12.42
CA ASP A 597 -11.42 30.60 -13.25
C ASP A 597 -11.55 29.08 -13.12
N LEU A 598 -12.19 28.46 -14.11
CA LEU A 598 -12.42 27.00 -14.14
C LEU A 598 -11.17 26.17 -14.47
N THR A 599 -10.04 26.82 -14.77
CA THR A 599 -8.78 26.15 -15.12
C THR A 599 -7.80 26.05 -13.94
N THR A 600 -8.17 26.52 -12.75
CA THR A 600 -7.41 26.28 -11.51
C THR A 600 -7.58 24.85 -11.00
N GLY A 601 -6.72 24.46 -10.05
CA GLY A 601 -6.68 23.09 -9.51
C GLY A 601 -5.74 22.15 -10.27
N GLN A 602 -4.89 22.72 -11.14
CA GLN A 602 -4.02 21.97 -12.03
C GLN A 602 -2.56 22.16 -11.62
N ALA A 603 -1.84 21.07 -11.34
CA ALA A 603 -0.39 21.14 -11.16
C ALA A 603 0.40 20.92 -12.47
N TYR A 604 -0.13 20.14 -13.42
CA TYR A 604 0.59 19.71 -14.63
C TYR A 604 -0.29 19.72 -15.88
N PRO A 605 0.26 19.97 -17.10
CA PRO A 605 1.68 20.27 -17.37
C PRO A 605 2.13 21.65 -16.87
N THR A 606 1.17 22.55 -16.67
CA THR A 606 1.42 23.90 -16.17
C THR A 606 0.74 24.07 -14.81
N VAL A 607 1.51 24.59 -13.85
CA VAL A 607 1.02 24.87 -12.50
C VAL A 607 0.08 26.07 -12.55
N LYS A 608 -1.19 25.85 -12.19
CA LYS A 608 -2.22 26.89 -12.10
C LYS A 608 -3.07 26.66 -10.85
N ASP A 609 -2.66 27.36 -9.79
CA ASP A 609 -3.30 27.36 -8.46
C ASP A 609 -3.80 25.96 -8.04
N PRO A 610 -2.89 24.99 -7.82
CA PRO A 610 -3.27 23.57 -7.68
C PRO A 610 -4.16 23.27 -6.48
N GLY A 611 -4.13 24.11 -5.45
CA GLY A 611 -4.98 23.99 -4.27
C GLY A 611 -6.41 24.45 -4.50
N ASN A 612 -6.70 25.19 -5.58
CA ASN A 612 -8.01 25.75 -5.85
C ASN A 612 -8.87 24.81 -6.70
N LEU A 613 -9.07 23.60 -6.18
CA LEU A 613 -10.04 22.62 -6.63
C LEU A 613 -10.29 21.60 -5.50
N SER A 614 -11.56 21.44 -5.15
CA SER A 614 -12.03 20.33 -4.34
C SER A 614 -12.95 19.44 -5.15
N SER A 615 -12.73 18.12 -5.12
CA SER A 615 -13.60 17.14 -5.76
C SER A 615 -14.33 16.33 -4.69
N THR A 616 -15.66 16.37 -4.67
CA THR A 616 -16.52 15.59 -3.78
C THR A 616 -17.35 14.59 -4.58
N PHE A 617 -17.60 13.44 -3.95
CA PHE A 617 -18.36 12.33 -4.53
C PHE A 617 -19.58 12.02 -3.66
N VAL A 618 -20.72 11.79 -4.31
CA VAL A 618 -21.97 11.30 -3.70
C VAL A 618 -22.49 10.15 -4.55
N TRP A 619 -22.86 9.06 -3.90
CA TRP A 619 -23.38 7.86 -4.54
C TRP A 619 -24.91 7.88 -4.49
N TRP A 620 -25.53 7.81 -5.66
CA TRP A 620 -26.98 7.64 -5.79
C TRP A 620 -27.22 6.26 -6.38
N THR A 621 -27.34 5.28 -5.49
CA THR A 621 -27.30 3.84 -5.82
C THR A 621 -28.46 3.11 -5.18
N ASP A 622 -28.86 1.97 -5.73
CA ASP A 622 -29.97 1.17 -5.18
C ASP A 622 -29.55 0.31 -4.00
N LEU A 623 -28.31 -0.21 -3.98
CA LEU A 623 -27.77 -0.93 -2.85
C LEU A 623 -26.68 -0.13 -2.15
N ALA A 624 -26.60 -0.29 -0.82
CA ALA A 624 -25.51 0.26 -0.03
C ALA A 624 -24.16 -0.40 -0.39
N ASP A 625 -24.20 -1.63 -0.92
CA ASP A 625 -23.01 -2.36 -1.31
C ASP A 625 -22.35 -1.83 -2.59
N ASP A 626 -23.05 -1.03 -3.40
CA ASP A 626 -22.50 -0.38 -4.60
C ASP A 626 -21.58 0.80 -4.26
N VAL A 627 -21.59 1.26 -3.00
CA VAL A 627 -20.62 2.24 -2.51
C VAL A 627 -19.31 1.50 -2.23
N PRO A 628 -18.16 1.93 -2.79
CA PRO A 628 -16.88 1.29 -2.55
C PRO A 628 -16.55 1.21 -1.06
N TRP A 629 -16.01 0.07 -0.62
CA TRP A 629 -15.78 -0.22 0.80
C TRP A 629 -14.87 0.82 1.47
N THR A 630 -13.78 1.22 0.81
CA THR A 630 -12.83 2.24 1.32
C THR A 630 -13.43 3.64 1.39
N GLU A 631 -14.61 3.87 0.83
CA GLU A 631 -15.34 5.15 0.90
C GLU A 631 -16.40 5.15 2.02
N ARG A 632 -16.86 3.98 2.48
CA ARG A 632 -17.91 3.86 3.52
C ARG A 632 -17.47 4.32 4.92
N TYR A 633 -16.16 4.42 5.15
CA TYR A 633 -15.60 4.65 6.48
C TYR A 633 -14.57 5.78 6.50
N GLN A 634 -14.53 6.49 7.62
CA GLN A 634 -13.43 7.38 7.97
C GLN A 634 -12.38 6.60 8.77
N PHE A 635 -11.30 6.16 8.12
CA PHE A 635 -10.23 5.42 8.79
C PHE A 635 -9.30 6.31 9.63
N ILE A 636 -9.14 7.58 9.24
CA ILE A 636 -8.27 8.56 9.91
C ILE A 636 -8.92 9.94 9.98
N GLY A 637 -8.51 10.72 10.99
CA GLY A 637 -9.00 12.08 11.23
C GLY A 637 -10.09 12.17 12.30
N ASP A 638 -10.46 13.42 12.62
CA ASP A 638 -11.47 13.72 13.64
C ASP A 638 -12.88 13.41 13.12
N PRO A 639 -13.72 12.67 13.87
CA PRO A 639 -15.09 12.37 13.48
C PRO A 639 -15.99 13.61 13.33
N ARG A 640 -15.71 14.72 14.02
CA ARG A 640 -16.48 15.98 13.91
C ARG A 640 -16.28 16.70 12.56
N HIS A 641 -15.25 16.32 11.80
CA HIS A 641 -15.05 16.78 10.42
C HIS A 641 -15.61 15.83 9.36
N CYS A 642 -16.12 14.65 9.73
CA CYS A 642 -16.81 13.76 8.79
C CYS A 642 -18.19 14.34 8.46
N PRO A 643 -18.45 14.80 7.21
CA PRO A 643 -19.66 15.55 6.90
C PRO A 643 -20.93 14.69 6.83
N TYR A 644 -20.78 13.36 6.71
CA TYR A 644 -21.86 12.47 6.31
C TYR A 644 -22.73 12.02 7.49
N ALA A 645 -24.01 12.35 7.45
CA ALA A 645 -24.98 11.97 8.48
C ALA A 645 -25.25 10.46 8.53
N ASP A 646 -25.19 9.79 7.38
CA ASP A 646 -25.38 8.33 7.29
C ASP A 646 -24.21 7.52 7.84
N LEU A 647 -23.10 8.18 8.22
CA LEU A 647 -21.98 7.57 8.94
C LEU A 647 -22.06 7.70 10.46
N LYS A 648 -23.02 8.48 10.99
CA LYS A 648 -23.17 8.74 12.41
C LYS A 648 -23.94 7.65 13.15
N LYS A 649 -24.08 7.80 14.47
CA LYS A 649 -24.92 6.92 15.28
C LYS A 649 -26.35 6.94 14.73
N GLY A 650 -26.88 5.77 14.37
CA GLY A 650 -28.22 5.65 13.78
C GLY A 650 -28.31 6.12 12.32
N GLY A 651 -27.17 6.32 11.64
CA GLY A 651 -27.13 6.60 10.20
C GLY A 651 -27.77 5.46 9.39
N VAL A 652 -28.44 5.82 8.29
CA VAL A 652 -29.28 4.88 7.52
C VAL A 652 -28.45 3.83 6.76
N ASN A 653 -27.31 4.21 6.18
CA ASN A 653 -26.54 3.34 5.30
C ASN A 653 -25.31 2.72 5.98
N PHE A 654 -24.53 3.52 6.70
CA PHE A 654 -23.22 3.14 7.22
C PHE A 654 -23.06 3.56 8.69
N PRO A 655 -23.99 3.16 9.58
CA PRO A 655 -24.00 3.64 10.96
C PRO A 655 -22.65 3.42 11.65
N ASN A 656 -22.23 4.41 12.43
CA ASN A 656 -20.94 4.41 13.15
C ASN A 656 -19.71 4.27 12.24
N GLY A 657 -19.79 4.72 10.98
CA GLY A 657 -18.69 4.68 10.03
C GLY A 657 -17.62 5.78 10.19
N TYR A 658 -17.69 6.59 11.24
CA TYR A 658 -16.66 7.58 11.59
C TYR A 658 -15.48 6.95 12.35
N ASN A 659 -14.33 7.65 12.47
CA ASN A 659 -13.18 7.15 13.22
C ASN A 659 -13.42 7.22 14.75
N TRP A 660 -13.49 6.07 15.41
CA TRP A 660 -13.78 6.00 16.86
C TRP A 660 -12.59 6.39 17.74
N TYR A 661 -11.38 6.33 17.19
CA TYR A 661 -10.15 6.27 17.97
C TYR A 661 -9.31 7.56 17.87
N PHE A 662 -9.88 8.64 17.35
CA PHE A 662 -9.16 9.90 17.22
C PHE A 662 -9.09 10.70 18.54
N ASP A 663 -10.21 10.76 19.26
CA ASP A 663 -10.45 11.53 20.49
C ASP A 663 -11.75 11.03 21.15
N ASN A 664 -11.85 11.05 22.48
CA ASN A 664 -13.06 10.70 23.23
C ASN A 664 -13.93 11.91 23.60
N PHE A 665 -13.49 13.14 23.26
CA PHE A 665 -14.13 14.42 23.58
C PHE A 665 -14.16 14.77 25.07
N VAL A 666 -13.23 14.22 25.86
CA VAL A 666 -13.05 14.52 27.28
C VAL A 666 -11.57 14.79 27.57
N ASP A 667 -11.25 16.01 28.03
CA ASP A 667 -9.86 16.39 28.36
C ASP A 667 -9.46 16.13 29.82
N GLY A 668 -10.39 15.53 30.58
CA GLY A 668 -10.28 15.24 32.02
C GLY A 668 -10.93 16.29 32.93
N VAL A 669 -11.14 17.52 32.44
CA VAL A 669 -11.83 18.61 33.17
C VAL A 669 -13.13 18.99 32.47
N ASN A 670 -13.09 19.05 31.15
CA ASN A 670 -14.19 19.41 30.27
C ASN A 670 -14.70 18.16 29.56
N ASN A 671 -16.03 18.02 29.50
CA ASN A 671 -16.69 16.95 28.77
C ASN A 671 -17.53 17.56 27.64
N ALA A 672 -17.11 17.36 26.40
CA ALA A 672 -17.81 17.85 25.22
C ALA A 672 -18.78 16.82 24.63
N GLN A 673 -18.80 15.57 25.10
CA GLN A 673 -19.69 14.52 24.58
C GLN A 673 -21.17 14.92 24.54
N PRO A 674 -21.75 15.60 25.56
CA PRO A 674 -23.17 16.00 25.53
C PRO A 674 -23.50 16.97 24.39
N PHE A 675 -22.52 17.69 23.84
CA PHE A 675 -22.70 18.61 22.73
C PHE A 675 -22.69 17.94 21.36
N TRP A 676 -22.36 16.65 21.30
CA TRP A 676 -22.31 15.88 20.06
C TRP A 676 -23.09 14.56 20.14
N PRO A 677 -24.41 14.61 20.39
CA PRO A 677 -25.26 13.42 20.58
C PRO A 677 -25.34 12.50 19.35
N GLY A 678 -24.94 12.96 18.15
CA GLY A 678 -24.85 12.14 16.94
C GLY A 678 -23.68 11.15 16.92
N PHE A 679 -22.73 11.24 17.84
CA PHE A 679 -21.68 10.22 18.03
C PHE A 679 -21.99 9.34 19.23
N ASP A 680 -21.67 8.05 19.12
CA ASP A 680 -21.90 7.12 20.21
C ASP A 680 -20.75 7.17 21.23
N ALA A 681 -20.96 7.87 22.34
CA ALA A 681 -19.96 8.07 23.39
C ALA A 681 -19.29 6.76 23.88
N PRO A 682 -20.01 5.62 24.08
CA PRO A 682 -19.38 4.35 24.46
C PRO A 682 -18.39 3.78 23.44
N ARG A 683 -18.41 4.20 22.17
CA ARG A 683 -17.47 3.77 21.12
C ARG A 683 -16.22 4.66 21.05
N MET A 684 -16.33 5.92 21.46
CA MET A 684 -15.25 6.91 21.33
C MET A 684 -14.08 6.65 22.28
N ARG A 685 -12.85 6.74 21.78
CA ARG A 685 -11.60 6.46 22.53
C ARG A 685 -10.46 7.39 22.11
N ASP A 686 -9.54 7.63 23.05
CA ASP A 686 -8.25 8.29 22.78
C ASP A 686 -7.23 7.27 22.26
N GLY A 687 -7.46 6.79 21.04
CA GLY A 687 -6.68 5.75 20.40
C GLY A 687 -7.19 4.33 20.67
N TRP A 688 -7.08 3.46 19.68
CA TRP A 688 -7.42 2.04 19.82
C TRP A 688 -6.46 1.40 20.85
N LEU A 689 -7.04 0.83 21.90
CA LEU A 689 -6.34 0.37 23.11
C LEU A 689 -5.44 1.43 23.76
N GLY A 690 -5.71 2.72 23.53
CA GLY A 690 -4.91 3.86 23.99
C GLY A 690 -3.61 4.09 23.21
N ARG A 691 -3.47 3.54 21.98
CA ARG A 691 -2.19 3.50 21.25
C ARG A 691 -2.24 4.07 19.83
N LEU A 692 -3.25 3.72 19.05
CA LEU A 692 -3.36 4.06 17.62
C LEU A 692 -4.45 5.11 17.39
N ASN A 693 -4.12 6.27 16.80
CA ASN A 693 -5.11 7.29 16.42
C ASN A 693 -5.88 6.98 15.12
N LEU A 694 -5.84 5.72 14.69
CA LEU A 694 -6.40 5.16 13.47
C LEU A 694 -7.55 4.25 13.83
N ASP A 695 -8.51 4.09 12.93
CA ASP A 695 -9.47 3.00 13.01
C ASP A 695 -8.84 1.67 12.54
N TRP A 696 -8.01 1.10 13.42
CA TRP A 696 -7.35 -0.18 13.18
C TRP A 696 -8.35 -1.32 12.94
N PRO A 697 -9.43 -1.48 13.73
CA PRO A 697 -10.44 -2.50 13.44
C PRO A 697 -11.05 -2.40 12.03
N ARG A 698 -11.28 -1.18 11.51
CA ARG A 698 -11.75 -1.00 10.12
C ARG A 698 -10.67 -1.35 9.09
N TYR A 699 -9.40 -1.01 9.31
CA TYR A 699 -8.31 -1.47 8.43
C TYR A 699 -8.20 -3.00 8.43
N ALA A 700 -8.28 -3.63 9.61
CA ALA A 700 -8.28 -5.07 9.75
C ALA A 700 -9.50 -5.69 9.04
N GLN A 701 -10.68 -5.07 9.12
CA GLN A 701 -11.88 -5.51 8.41
C GLN A 701 -11.75 -5.38 6.87
N LEU A 702 -11.13 -4.31 6.35
CA LEU A 702 -10.83 -4.18 4.93
C LEU A 702 -9.95 -5.34 4.44
N MET A 703 -8.83 -5.60 5.12
CA MET A 703 -7.93 -6.71 4.78
C MET A 703 -8.67 -8.04 4.81
N ARG A 704 -9.42 -8.29 5.90
CA ARG A 704 -10.17 -9.53 6.08
C ARG A 704 -11.20 -9.74 4.97
N ARG A 705 -11.97 -8.71 4.62
CA ARG A 705 -12.97 -8.75 3.55
C ARG A 705 -12.32 -8.97 2.19
N ALA A 706 -11.20 -8.32 1.93
CA ALA A 706 -10.43 -8.53 0.70
C ALA A 706 -10.00 -10.00 0.59
N MET A 707 -9.38 -10.54 1.65
CA MET A 707 -8.90 -11.92 1.65
C MET A 707 -10.02 -12.95 1.50
N THR A 708 -11.11 -12.81 2.27
CA THR A 708 -12.18 -13.81 2.29
C THR A 708 -13.10 -13.73 1.09
N ASN A 709 -13.36 -12.54 0.54
CA ASN A 709 -14.21 -12.43 -0.65
C ASN A 709 -13.54 -12.99 -1.90
N SER A 710 -12.21 -12.84 -2.01
CA SER A 710 -11.42 -13.34 -3.13
C SER A 710 -10.86 -14.75 -2.88
N GLU A 711 -11.18 -15.39 -1.75
CA GLU A 711 -10.69 -16.74 -1.38
C GLU A 711 -9.17 -16.90 -1.55
N CYS A 712 -8.42 -15.85 -1.19
CA CYS A 712 -7.00 -15.78 -1.46
C CYS A 712 -6.17 -16.68 -0.54
N VAL A 713 -4.96 -17.01 -0.99
CA VAL A 713 -3.90 -17.55 -0.12
C VAL A 713 -2.99 -16.40 0.31
N PHE A 714 -2.86 -16.17 1.61
CA PHE A 714 -2.12 -15.03 2.16
C PHE A 714 -1.05 -15.46 3.17
N THR A 715 0.12 -14.81 3.14
CA THR A 715 1.12 -14.97 4.20
C THR A 715 1.85 -13.66 4.53
N THR A 716 2.45 -13.65 5.72
CA THR A 716 3.50 -12.71 6.10
C THR A 716 4.79 -13.47 6.39
N LEU A 717 5.94 -12.85 6.16
CA LEU A 717 7.22 -13.55 6.20
C LEU A 717 7.58 -14.11 7.59
N THR A 718 7.34 -13.40 8.70
CA THR A 718 7.68 -13.89 10.05
C THR A 718 7.08 -13.02 11.15
N GLY A 719 7.01 -13.59 12.37
CA GLY A 719 6.94 -12.85 13.63
C GLY A 719 5.55 -12.80 14.26
N PHE A 720 5.30 -11.77 15.08
CA PHE A 720 3.96 -11.51 15.60
C PHE A 720 3.15 -10.98 14.42
N SER A 721 2.20 -11.78 13.94
CA SER A 721 1.38 -11.38 12.82
C SER A 721 0.71 -10.04 13.12
N TYR A 722 0.91 -9.05 12.26
CA TYR A 722 0.22 -7.75 12.30
C TYR A 722 0.45 -6.93 13.58
N TYR A 723 1.64 -7.03 14.18
CA TYR A 723 2.00 -6.29 15.41
C TYR A 723 2.16 -4.79 15.18
N TYR A 724 2.53 -4.38 13.96
CA TYR A 724 2.70 -2.98 13.57
C TYR A 724 1.81 -2.64 12.38
N VAL A 725 1.52 -1.36 12.23
CA VAL A 725 0.76 -0.83 11.09
C VAL A 725 1.53 0.30 10.42
N GLY A 726 1.73 0.25 9.12
CA GLY A 726 2.34 1.36 8.38
C GLY A 726 1.31 2.05 7.51
N ILE A 727 1.24 3.38 7.54
CA ILE A 727 0.45 4.16 6.57
C ILE A 727 1.29 5.13 5.73
N GLY A 728 2.61 5.09 5.89
CA GLY A 728 3.58 5.92 5.21
C GLY A 728 4.09 7.05 6.11
N GLY A 729 5.40 7.32 6.02
CA GLY A 729 6.05 8.42 6.74
C GLY A 729 6.55 8.04 8.14
N GLU A 730 6.39 6.77 8.50
CA GLU A 730 6.95 6.22 9.72
C GLU A 730 8.48 6.12 9.67
N ILE A 731 9.12 6.28 10.83
CA ILE A 731 10.56 6.18 11.06
C ILE A 731 10.75 5.47 12.38
N GLY A 732 11.34 4.29 12.36
CA GLY A 732 11.62 3.50 13.55
C GLY A 732 12.00 2.06 13.24
N TYR A 733 12.57 1.41 14.25
CA TYR A 733 12.83 -0.01 14.37
C TYR A 733 12.80 -0.42 15.84
N ASP A 734 12.49 -1.70 16.07
CA ASP A 734 12.68 -2.31 17.39
C ASP A 734 14.16 -2.65 17.68
N LEU A 735 14.44 -3.03 18.93
CA LEU A 735 15.80 -3.29 19.43
C LEU A 735 16.42 -4.55 18.81
N PHE A 736 15.63 -5.44 18.20
CA PHE A 736 16.05 -6.74 17.70
C PHE A 736 16.37 -6.74 16.20
N ASN A 737 16.02 -5.67 15.47
CA ASN A 737 16.15 -5.57 14.01
C ASN A 737 17.37 -4.74 13.54
N GLY A 738 18.51 -4.88 14.23
CA GLY A 738 19.80 -4.27 13.82
C GLY A 738 19.96 -2.78 14.16
N TYR A 739 18.93 -2.12 14.68
CA TYR A 739 18.98 -0.74 15.18
C TYR A 739 18.60 -0.66 16.67
N PRO A 740 19.52 -0.97 17.61
CA PRO A 740 19.19 -1.05 19.04
C PRO A 740 18.65 0.25 19.64
N SER A 741 19.04 1.39 19.09
CA SER A 741 18.55 2.72 19.50
C SER A 741 17.53 3.31 18.52
N SER A 742 17.06 2.55 17.53
CA SER A 742 16.25 3.03 16.39
C SER A 742 17.04 3.88 15.39
N ILE A 743 16.36 4.65 14.52
CA ILE A 743 16.98 5.29 13.34
C ILE A 743 17.69 6.61 13.68
N PRO A 744 19.01 6.75 13.43
CA PRO A 744 19.72 8.01 13.63
C PRO A 744 19.35 9.03 12.55
N VAL A 745 18.94 10.23 12.96
CA VAL A 745 18.60 11.34 12.05
C VAL A 745 19.02 12.70 12.62
N SER A 746 19.12 13.72 11.77
CA SER A 746 19.25 15.11 12.20
C SER A 746 18.05 15.55 13.04
N ARG A 747 18.34 16.34 14.07
CA ARG A 747 17.34 16.92 14.98
C ARG A 747 16.79 18.26 14.47
N LYS A 748 17.33 18.82 13.39
CA LYS A 748 16.88 20.09 12.82
C LYS A 748 15.40 20.07 12.39
N PRO A 749 14.91 19.03 11.69
CA PRO A 749 13.48 18.81 11.45
C PRO A 749 12.61 18.66 12.69
N TYR A 750 13.21 18.48 13.87
CA TYR A 750 12.55 18.34 15.17
C TYR A 750 12.79 19.58 16.05
N GLY A 751 13.30 20.67 15.48
CA GLY A 751 13.44 21.97 16.14
C GLY A 751 14.64 22.08 17.08
N SER A 752 15.65 21.21 16.94
CA SER A 752 16.90 21.29 17.72
C SER A 752 18.13 20.99 16.86
N SER A 753 19.33 21.28 17.36
CA SER A 753 20.59 21.02 16.65
C SER A 753 21.13 19.61 16.90
N GLY A 754 22.07 19.16 16.07
CA GLY A 754 22.72 17.86 16.18
C GLY A 754 21.88 16.72 15.62
N TRP A 755 22.15 15.49 16.07
CA TRP A 755 21.46 14.28 15.63
C TRP A 755 20.96 13.46 16.82
N GLY A 756 20.00 12.58 16.58
CA GLY A 756 19.40 11.71 17.60
C GLY A 756 18.62 10.57 16.96
N HIS A 757 18.04 9.68 17.77
CA HIS A 757 17.34 8.51 17.26
C HIS A 757 15.83 8.68 17.30
N VAL A 758 15.17 8.51 16.15
CA VAL A 758 13.71 8.62 16.00
C VAL A 758 13.07 7.24 16.01
N ASP A 759 11.93 7.15 16.70
CA ASP A 759 11.02 6.03 16.60
C ASP A 759 9.57 6.48 16.79
N ASN A 760 8.78 6.48 15.72
CA ASN A 760 7.35 6.74 15.78
C ASN A 760 6.51 5.47 15.61
N ILE A 761 7.15 4.30 15.47
CA ILE A 761 6.47 3.02 15.24
C ILE A 761 6.31 2.26 16.55
N SER A 762 7.41 2.11 17.27
CA SER A 762 7.48 1.44 18.55
C SER A 762 7.74 2.45 19.68
N PHE A 763 8.49 2.06 20.70
CA PHE A 763 8.81 2.87 21.87
C PHE A 763 10.33 3.01 22.10
N ASN A 764 11.15 2.66 21.10
CA ASN A 764 12.60 2.84 21.15
C ASN A 764 12.99 4.28 20.76
N GLY A 765 14.28 4.62 20.65
CA GLY A 765 14.70 5.98 20.31
C GLY A 765 14.63 7.01 21.46
N ALA A 766 14.98 8.26 21.14
CA ALA A 766 15.09 9.34 22.12
C ALA A 766 13.70 9.82 22.59
N PRO A 767 13.47 10.05 23.90
CA PRO A 767 12.14 10.34 24.44
C PRO A 767 11.39 11.49 23.77
N ASP A 768 12.09 12.52 23.30
CA ASP A 768 11.55 13.68 22.60
C ASP A 768 11.26 13.40 21.10
N LEU A 769 11.94 12.42 20.53
CA LEU A 769 11.83 11.99 19.13
C LEU A 769 10.87 10.80 18.94
N ARG A 770 10.32 10.26 20.04
CA ARG A 770 9.29 9.21 20.04
C ARG A 770 7.92 9.70 19.57
N PHE A 771 7.06 8.75 19.19
CA PHE A 771 5.64 8.93 18.86
C PHE A 771 5.38 9.61 17.52
N GLN A 772 4.14 9.46 17.06
CA GLN A 772 3.61 10.13 15.89
C GLN A 772 3.70 11.66 16.04
N LYS A 773 4.06 12.33 14.95
CA LYS A 773 4.41 13.76 14.94
C LYS A 773 3.39 14.56 14.14
N LEU A 774 3.21 15.81 14.55
CA LEU A 774 2.54 16.87 13.78
C LEU A 774 3.58 17.92 13.36
N ILE A 775 3.30 18.64 12.28
CA ILE A 775 4.12 19.78 11.86
C ILE A 775 3.62 21.03 12.57
N ARG A 776 4.55 21.80 13.14
CA ARG A 776 4.26 23.04 13.87
C ARG A 776 5.23 24.14 13.44
N GLN A 777 4.73 25.37 13.36
CA GLN A 777 5.54 26.57 13.18
C GLN A 777 6.35 26.90 14.44
N SER A 778 7.62 27.24 14.26
CA SER A 778 8.56 27.57 15.33
C SER A 778 8.44 29.01 15.84
N ALA A 779 8.86 29.23 17.09
CA ALA A 779 9.11 30.54 17.71
C ALA A 779 7.92 31.54 17.75
N THR A 780 6.67 31.07 17.82
CA THR A 780 5.48 31.93 18.04
C THR A 780 4.57 31.40 19.15
N ALA A 781 3.95 32.31 19.91
CA ALA A 781 2.98 31.95 20.96
C ALA A 781 1.65 31.46 20.35
N ASN A 782 1.18 32.16 19.31
CA ASN A 782 0.10 31.69 18.43
C ASN A 782 0.77 31.10 17.20
N TYR A 783 0.72 29.79 17.05
CA TYR A 783 1.42 29.07 15.98
C TYR A 783 0.45 28.32 15.07
N TRP A 784 0.78 28.29 13.78
CA TRP A 784 0.17 27.33 12.88
C TRP A 784 0.68 25.92 13.18
N TRP A 785 -0.21 24.93 13.03
CA TRP A 785 0.15 23.52 13.05
C TRP A 785 -0.73 22.75 12.06
N GLY A 786 -0.18 21.69 11.48
CA GLY A 786 -0.78 20.95 10.38
C GLY A 786 -1.98 20.12 10.80
N LYS A 787 -3.11 20.30 10.10
CA LYS A 787 -4.36 19.55 10.27
C LYS A 787 -4.55 18.68 9.03
N HIS A 788 -3.65 17.72 8.87
CA HIS A 788 -3.50 16.92 7.65
C HIS A 788 -4.78 16.16 7.25
N TRP A 789 -5.63 15.80 8.21
CA TRP A 789 -6.93 15.18 7.96
C TRP A 789 -7.99 16.13 7.35
N ILE A 790 -7.65 17.39 7.07
CA ILE A 790 -8.45 18.31 6.25
C ILE A 790 -7.62 18.98 5.14
N GLY A 791 -6.44 18.45 4.81
CA GLY A 791 -5.59 18.97 3.72
C GLY A 791 -4.76 20.22 4.06
N GLU A 792 -4.67 20.58 5.35
CA GLU A 792 -3.83 21.70 5.81
C GLU A 792 -2.39 21.23 6.09
N LEU A 793 -1.57 21.18 5.03
CA LEU A 793 -0.15 20.79 5.08
C LEU A 793 0.82 21.97 5.24
N TYR A 794 0.38 23.19 4.96
CA TYR A 794 1.18 24.40 5.07
C TYR A 794 0.30 25.61 5.40
N PRO A 795 0.82 26.64 6.09
CA PRO A 795 0.11 27.90 6.25
C PRO A 795 0.19 28.74 4.97
N ASP A 796 -0.82 29.57 4.72
CA ASP A 796 -0.87 30.45 3.54
C ASP A 796 0.33 31.41 3.45
N SER A 797 0.91 31.80 4.59
CA SER A 797 2.15 32.59 4.65
C SER A 797 3.37 31.88 4.03
N ALA A 798 3.34 30.55 3.94
CA ALA A 798 4.36 29.74 3.30
C ALA A 798 3.96 29.27 1.90
N HIS A 799 2.89 29.80 1.31
CA HIS A 799 2.39 29.36 0.00
C HIS A 799 3.44 29.48 -1.12
N ALA A 800 4.17 30.60 -1.21
CA ALA A 800 5.22 30.78 -2.21
C ALA A 800 6.32 29.71 -2.08
N GLN A 801 6.70 29.40 -0.84
CA GLN A 801 7.64 28.31 -0.55
C GLN A 801 7.05 26.98 -1.00
N TRP A 802 5.83 26.62 -0.58
CA TRP A 802 5.18 25.36 -0.95
C TRP A 802 5.03 25.19 -2.46
N LEU A 803 4.71 26.26 -3.19
CA LEU A 803 4.60 26.24 -4.65
C LEU A 803 5.94 25.88 -5.32
N SER A 804 7.04 26.39 -4.76
CA SER A 804 8.39 26.13 -5.28
C SER A 804 8.96 24.80 -4.81
N THR A 805 8.74 24.42 -3.55
CA THR A 805 9.42 23.30 -2.90
C THR A 805 8.54 22.11 -2.58
N GLY A 806 7.21 22.24 -2.55
CA GLY A 806 6.31 21.18 -2.06
C GLY A 806 6.60 20.75 -0.61
N ASN A 807 7.29 21.60 0.17
CA ASN A 807 7.79 21.31 1.51
C ASN A 807 7.97 22.61 2.32
N LEU A 808 8.33 22.51 3.60
CA LEU A 808 8.53 23.65 4.50
C LEU A 808 9.94 23.65 5.11
N PRO A 809 10.53 24.84 5.32
CA PRO A 809 11.87 24.97 5.88
C PRO A 809 11.89 24.48 7.33
N SER A 810 12.81 23.57 7.65
CA SER A 810 12.96 23.05 9.00
C SER A 810 13.77 23.97 9.92
N GLY A 811 13.51 23.90 11.22
CA GLY A 811 14.33 24.54 12.25
C GLY A 811 13.52 25.21 13.36
N SER A 812 14.19 25.97 14.21
CA SER A 812 13.63 26.58 15.42
C SER A 812 13.39 28.10 15.35
N ALA A 813 13.78 28.76 14.25
CA ALA A 813 13.62 30.20 14.07
C ALA A 813 12.21 30.59 13.58
N VAL A 814 11.89 31.88 13.65
CA VAL A 814 10.65 32.44 13.08
C VAL A 814 10.60 32.17 11.57
N GLY A 815 9.46 31.66 11.09
CA GLY A 815 9.27 31.27 9.69
C GLY A 815 9.76 29.86 9.35
N GLN A 816 10.32 29.13 10.33
CA GLN A 816 10.67 27.71 10.19
C GLN A 816 9.65 26.80 10.89
N PHE A 817 9.75 25.50 10.61
CA PHE A 817 8.81 24.49 11.06
C PHE A 817 9.55 23.29 11.66
N HIS A 818 8.87 22.55 12.54
CA HIS A 818 9.42 21.33 13.14
C HIS A 818 8.33 20.28 13.39
N ARG A 819 8.78 19.02 13.48
CA ARG A 819 8.00 17.86 13.91
C ARG A 819 7.88 17.85 15.43
N THR A 820 6.67 18.04 15.95
CA THR A 820 6.36 18.03 17.39
C THR A 820 5.48 16.84 17.76
N LYS A 821 5.50 16.41 19.03
CA LYS A 821 4.57 15.41 19.55
C LYS A 821 3.14 15.92 19.50
N ARG A 822 2.18 14.99 19.35
CA ARG A 822 0.74 15.30 19.34
C ARG A 822 0.32 15.96 20.65
N SER A 823 0.78 15.43 21.80
CA SER A 823 0.47 15.97 23.13
C SER A 823 1.03 17.37 23.42
N TRP A 824 1.98 17.86 22.62
CA TRP A 824 2.56 19.20 22.77
C TRP A 824 1.82 20.27 21.98
N VAL A 825 0.81 19.88 21.19
CA VAL A 825 -0.09 20.81 20.53
C VAL A 825 -1.26 21.09 21.46
N GLY A 826 -1.30 22.31 22.01
CA GLY A 826 -2.39 22.79 22.87
C GLY A 826 -3.11 24.04 22.33
N HIS A 827 -2.64 24.60 21.22
CA HIS A 827 -3.23 25.80 20.63
C HIS A 827 -4.38 25.45 19.67
N ASN A 828 -5.50 26.16 19.80
CA ASN A 828 -6.72 25.95 19.01
C ASN A 828 -7.17 24.48 19.01
N LEU A 829 -7.22 23.84 20.17
CA LEU A 829 -7.93 22.57 20.31
C LEU A 829 -9.42 22.84 20.59
N PRO A 830 -10.34 22.00 20.07
CA PRO A 830 -11.76 22.09 20.41
C PRO A 830 -12.00 21.90 21.91
N PHE A 831 -13.13 22.42 22.41
CA PHE A 831 -13.58 22.15 23.78
C PHE A 831 -13.67 20.63 24.04
N GLY A 832 -13.13 20.19 25.17
CA GLY A 832 -13.09 18.78 25.57
C GLY A 832 -12.06 17.93 24.82
N THR A 833 -11.23 18.49 23.94
CA THR A 833 -10.21 17.71 23.20
C THR A 833 -8.83 17.86 23.81
N LYS A 834 -8.17 16.73 24.08
CA LYS A 834 -6.75 16.68 24.41
C LYS A 834 -6.04 15.61 23.60
N PHE A 835 -4.95 15.98 22.94
CA PHE A 835 -4.18 15.00 22.19
C PHE A 835 -3.30 14.14 23.08
N ALA A 836 -3.48 12.81 22.95
CA ALA A 836 -2.57 11.81 23.51
C ALA A 836 -1.39 11.53 22.57
N ASP A 837 -0.26 11.08 23.14
CA ASP A 837 0.84 10.53 22.34
C ASP A 837 0.44 9.16 21.79
N THR A 838 0.74 8.92 20.52
CA THR A 838 0.38 7.68 19.80
C THR A 838 1.57 7.15 19.03
N TYR A 839 1.60 5.86 18.76
CA TYR A 839 2.62 5.18 17.95
C TYR A 839 1.94 4.30 16.89
N ARG A 840 2.69 3.45 16.17
CA ARG A 840 2.17 2.63 15.07
C ARG A 840 2.30 1.12 15.35
N SER A 841 2.01 0.75 16.60
CA SER A 841 2.00 -0.64 17.03
C SER A 841 0.61 -1.02 17.55
N ALA A 842 0.03 -2.02 16.90
CA ALA A 842 -1.20 -2.70 17.34
C ALA A 842 -0.90 -3.76 18.41
N PHE A 843 0.39 -4.06 18.65
CA PHE A 843 0.84 -5.01 19.66
C PHE A 843 0.28 -6.43 19.40
N MET A 844 0.24 -7.26 20.43
CA MET A 844 -0.26 -8.63 20.35
C MET A 844 -1.73 -8.70 19.90
N GLU A 845 -2.50 -7.63 20.12
CA GLU A 845 -3.92 -7.53 19.76
C GLU A 845 -4.15 -7.27 18.27
N GLY A 846 -3.12 -6.88 17.52
CA GLY A 846 -3.21 -6.64 16.08
C GLY A 846 -3.77 -7.86 15.33
N CYS A 847 -3.22 -9.04 15.61
CA CYS A 847 -3.72 -10.31 15.04
C CYS A 847 -5.13 -10.66 15.46
N THR A 848 -5.50 -10.39 16.70
CA THR A 848 -6.85 -10.63 17.22
C THR A 848 -7.88 -9.82 16.43
N SER A 849 -7.56 -8.58 16.07
CA SER A 849 -8.41 -7.74 15.23
C SER A 849 -8.44 -8.21 13.76
N VAL A 850 -7.31 -8.68 13.20
CA VAL A 850 -7.21 -9.19 11.81
C VAL A 850 -7.90 -10.55 11.59
N PHE A 851 -7.97 -11.40 12.61
CA PHE A 851 -8.77 -12.63 12.53
C PHE A 851 -10.22 -12.40 12.97
N ASN A 852 -10.47 -11.63 14.06
CA ASN A 852 -11.80 -11.31 14.59
C ASN A 852 -12.69 -12.55 14.76
N ILE A 853 -12.12 -13.60 15.33
CA ILE A 853 -12.77 -14.88 15.62
C ILE A 853 -13.03 -15.04 17.13
N GLY A 854 -13.86 -16.03 17.47
CA GLY A 854 -14.10 -16.43 18.86
C GLY A 854 -14.95 -15.45 19.66
N THR A 855 -14.71 -15.39 20.96
CA THR A 855 -15.47 -14.59 21.95
C THR A 855 -14.53 -13.65 22.71
N HIS A 856 -15.06 -12.73 23.52
CA HIS A 856 -14.24 -11.81 24.33
C HIS A 856 -13.26 -12.48 25.31
N THR A 857 -13.49 -13.75 25.67
CA THR A 857 -12.63 -14.53 26.57
C THR A 857 -11.85 -15.61 25.86
N SER A 858 -11.99 -15.79 24.54
CA SER A 858 -11.30 -16.84 23.81
C SER A 858 -11.18 -16.51 22.34
N THR A 859 -9.98 -16.17 21.89
CA THR A 859 -9.72 -15.58 20.56
C THR A 859 -8.46 -16.14 19.93
N PHE A 860 -8.19 -15.69 18.69
CA PHE A 860 -6.87 -15.80 18.10
C PHE A 860 -5.85 -14.96 18.89
N HIS A 861 -4.76 -15.59 19.31
CA HIS A 861 -3.59 -14.89 19.83
C HIS A 861 -2.29 -15.63 19.51
N HIS A 862 -1.22 -14.86 19.31
CA HIS A 862 0.14 -15.33 19.51
C HIS A 862 0.51 -15.24 21.00
N GLN A 863 1.39 -16.13 21.47
CA GLN A 863 1.97 -16.12 22.81
C GLN A 863 3.44 -15.70 22.73
N PHE A 864 3.92 -15.00 23.76
CA PHE A 864 5.33 -14.66 23.87
C PHE A 864 6.07 -15.78 24.59
N ALA A 865 6.87 -16.55 23.85
CA ALA A 865 7.64 -17.69 24.34
C ALA A 865 9.12 -17.58 23.90
N PRO A 866 9.88 -16.58 24.36
CA PRO A 866 11.23 -16.35 23.84
C PRO A 866 12.16 -17.55 24.09
N ASN A 867 12.97 -17.89 23.09
CA ASN A 867 13.95 -18.99 23.11
C ASN A 867 13.36 -20.41 23.21
N SER A 868 12.08 -20.60 22.89
CA SER A 868 11.50 -21.94 22.75
C SER A 868 11.64 -22.48 21.33
N GLU A 869 11.43 -23.78 21.19
CA GLU A 869 11.57 -24.51 19.94
C GLU A 869 10.25 -25.14 19.50
N GLY A 870 10.17 -25.43 18.20
CA GLY A 870 9.10 -26.18 17.59
C GLY A 870 9.65 -27.24 16.64
N THR A 871 8.96 -28.37 16.57
CA THR A 871 9.34 -29.51 15.73
C THR A 871 8.57 -29.50 14.41
N LEU A 872 9.25 -29.89 13.34
CA LEU A 872 8.63 -30.14 12.04
C LEU A 872 7.67 -31.34 12.18
N VAL A 873 6.47 -31.25 11.59
CA VAL A 873 5.49 -32.35 11.58
C VAL A 873 5.21 -32.81 10.14
N ALA A 874 4.36 -33.83 9.97
CA ALA A 874 4.16 -34.54 8.70
C ALA A 874 3.93 -33.63 7.47
N ALA A 875 3.04 -32.62 7.55
CA ALA A 875 2.83 -31.70 6.43
C ALA A 875 4.06 -30.81 6.14
N GLY A 876 4.87 -30.50 7.16
CA GLY A 876 6.16 -29.81 6.98
C GLY A 876 7.23 -30.72 6.36
N GLU A 877 7.23 -32.02 6.68
CA GLU A 877 8.09 -33.00 6.00
C GLU A 877 7.70 -33.16 4.53
N GLU A 878 6.40 -33.16 4.24
CA GLU A 878 5.88 -33.15 2.88
C GLU A 878 6.32 -31.91 2.10
N LEU A 879 6.18 -30.72 2.69
CA LEU A 879 6.66 -29.46 2.13
C LEU A 879 8.14 -29.55 1.74
N SER A 880 8.98 -30.10 2.62
CA SER A 880 10.41 -30.30 2.36
C SER A 880 10.67 -31.22 1.13
N GLN A 881 9.89 -32.29 1.02
CA GLN A 881 10.00 -33.27 -0.07
C GLN A 881 9.45 -32.76 -1.41
N ASN A 882 8.33 -32.02 -1.39
CA ASN A 882 7.63 -31.56 -2.58
C ASN A 882 8.48 -30.61 -3.44
N TYR A 883 9.31 -29.80 -2.81
CA TYR A 883 10.07 -28.75 -3.48
C TYR A 883 11.60 -28.96 -3.44
N ASN A 884 12.06 -30.15 -3.03
CA ASN A 884 13.48 -30.48 -2.87
C ASN A 884 14.23 -29.43 -2.02
N PHE A 885 13.63 -29.04 -0.90
CA PHE A 885 14.15 -28.01 -0.01
C PHE A 885 14.18 -28.50 1.43
N THR A 886 15.38 -28.77 1.94
CA THR A 886 15.55 -29.29 3.31
C THR A 886 15.11 -28.27 4.35
N LEU A 887 14.04 -28.59 5.08
CA LEU A 887 13.59 -27.83 6.25
C LEU A 887 14.25 -28.35 7.54
N PRO A 888 14.60 -27.48 8.51
CA PRO A 888 15.07 -27.91 9.82
C PRO A 888 14.03 -28.76 10.54
N THR A 889 14.43 -29.89 11.11
CA THR A 889 13.55 -30.74 11.93
C THR A 889 13.10 -30.03 13.21
N THR A 890 13.89 -29.06 13.66
CA THR A 890 13.57 -28.17 14.79
C THR A 890 13.88 -26.73 14.38
N ALA A 891 13.00 -25.80 14.74
CA ALA A 891 13.18 -24.36 14.52
C ALA A 891 12.87 -23.60 15.81
N LYS A 892 13.46 -22.40 15.96
CA LYS A 892 13.07 -21.49 17.05
C LYS A 892 11.71 -20.89 16.76
N VAL A 893 10.82 -20.92 17.75
CA VAL A 893 9.43 -20.49 17.64
C VAL A 893 9.09 -19.62 18.83
N SER A 894 9.54 -18.37 18.84
CA SER A 894 9.28 -17.50 19.99
C SER A 894 7.84 -16.99 20.09
N ARG A 895 7.01 -17.27 19.07
CA ARG A 895 5.68 -16.68 18.91
C ARG A 895 4.61 -17.70 18.51
N PRO A 896 4.45 -18.82 19.23
CA PRO A 896 3.43 -19.81 18.90
C PRO A 896 2.03 -19.21 19.01
N PHE A 897 1.04 -19.79 18.32
CA PHE A 897 -0.32 -19.25 18.29
C PHE A 897 -1.41 -20.30 18.45
N GLY A 898 -2.62 -19.84 18.74
CA GLY A 898 -3.83 -20.65 18.78
C GLY A 898 -5.08 -19.84 18.42
N LEU A 899 -6.13 -20.53 17.97
CA LEU A 899 -7.38 -19.92 17.51
C LEU A 899 -8.39 -19.62 18.63
N ASN A 900 -8.22 -20.27 19.79
CA ASN A 900 -9.18 -20.27 20.89
C ASN A 900 -8.45 -20.21 22.25
N LEU A 901 -7.69 -19.14 22.46
CA LEU A 901 -6.88 -18.95 23.67
C LEU A 901 -7.61 -18.05 24.67
N SER A 902 -7.75 -18.53 25.91
CA SER A 902 -8.53 -17.84 26.95
C SER A 902 -7.74 -17.17 28.07
N TYR A 903 -6.41 -17.19 27.96
CA TYR A 903 -5.51 -16.81 29.05
C TYR A 903 -4.39 -15.86 28.60
N HIS A 904 -4.47 -15.34 27.37
CA HIS A 904 -3.48 -14.43 26.81
C HIS A 904 -4.12 -13.33 25.96
N GLY A 905 -3.65 -12.09 26.15
CA GLY A 905 -3.98 -10.93 25.33
C GLY A 905 -5.22 -10.16 25.78
N TYR A 906 -5.34 -8.92 25.28
CA TYR A 906 -6.56 -8.13 25.39
C TYR A 906 -7.40 -8.28 24.11
N VAL A 907 -8.65 -7.85 24.17
CA VAL A 907 -9.51 -7.69 22.99
C VAL A 907 -9.79 -6.22 22.76
N GLY A 908 -9.82 -5.80 21.50
CA GLY A 908 -10.23 -4.45 21.13
C GLY A 908 -11.73 -4.23 21.27
N ASP A 909 -12.16 -2.96 21.27
CA ASP A 909 -13.57 -2.59 21.43
C ASP A 909 -14.50 -3.24 20.38
N GLU A 910 -13.99 -3.63 19.21
CA GLU A 910 -14.74 -4.33 18.17
C GLU A 910 -15.44 -5.62 18.65
N TYR A 911 -14.95 -6.24 19.72
CA TYR A 911 -15.56 -7.42 20.37
C TYR A 911 -16.91 -7.15 21.04
N TRP A 912 -17.24 -5.89 21.30
CA TRP A 912 -18.54 -5.48 21.84
C TRP A 912 -19.55 -5.05 20.77
N TYR A 913 -19.12 -4.97 19.51
CA TYR A 913 -19.94 -4.44 18.41
C TYR A 913 -19.99 -5.41 17.22
N PRO A 914 -20.53 -6.63 17.37
CA PRO A 914 -20.54 -7.66 16.32
C PRO A 914 -21.38 -7.28 15.09
N THR A 915 -22.33 -6.35 15.21
CA THR A 915 -23.06 -5.81 14.06
C THR A 915 -22.16 -4.97 13.16
N ASP A 916 -21.30 -4.14 13.76
CA ASP A 916 -20.34 -3.30 13.02
C ASP A 916 -19.12 -4.12 12.54
N TYR A 917 -18.75 -5.15 13.31
CA TYR A 917 -17.63 -6.07 13.07
C TYR A 917 -18.05 -7.55 13.15
N PRO A 918 -18.71 -8.08 12.11
CA PRO A 918 -19.14 -9.48 12.07
C PRO A 918 -18.00 -10.47 12.32
N ARG A 919 -18.29 -11.48 13.16
CA ARG A 919 -17.33 -12.49 13.61
C ARG A 919 -17.11 -13.53 12.52
N HIS A 920 -15.84 -13.78 12.22
CA HIS A 920 -15.46 -14.88 11.34
C HIS A 920 -15.26 -16.15 12.17
N THR A 921 -15.19 -17.29 11.49
CA THR A 921 -14.76 -18.56 12.08
C THR A 921 -13.44 -18.97 11.48
N ALA A 922 -12.64 -19.74 12.22
CA ALA A 922 -11.37 -20.24 11.69
C ALA A 922 -11.07 -21.67 12.13
N VAL A 923 -10.35 -22.39 11.29
CA VAL A 923 -9.86 -23.75 11.54
C VAL A 923 -8.38 -23.85 11.16
N ILE A 924 -7.64 -24.72 11.86
CA ILE A 924 -6.29 -25.10 11.41
C ILE A 924 -6.47 -26.17 10.33
N GLU A 925 -6.07 -25.84 9.10
CA GLU A 925 -6.19 -26.76 7.96
C GLU A 925 -4.99 -27.72 7.92
N GLN A 926 -3.78 -27.18 8.06
CA GLN A 926 -2.54 -27.95 8.12
C GLN A 926 -1.50 -27.29 9.03
N SER A 927 -0.76 -28.09 9.79
CA SER A 927 0.33 -27.63 10.64
C SER A 927 1.68 -28.03 10.04
N TYR A 928 2.61 -27.09 9.94
CA TYR A 928 3.98 -27.36 9.47
C TYR A 928 4.98 -27.50 10.62
N TYR A 929 4.84 -26.67 11.65
CA TYR A 929 5.64 -26.74 12.88
C TYR A 929 4.73 -26.73 14.10
N ARG A 930 5.01 -27.61 15.06
CA ARG A 930 4.33 -27.71 16.36
C ARG A 930 5.26 -27.21 17.46
N HIS A 931 4.80 -26.27 18.27
CA HIS A 931 5.56 -25.75 19.40
C HIS A 931 5.56 -26.74 20.57
N GLU A 932 6.57 -26.69 21.44
CA GLU A 932 6.67 -27.54 22.64
C GLU A 932 5.47 -27.44 23.61
N SER A 933 4.76 -26.30 23.61
CA SER A 933 3.50 -26.12 24.37
C SER A 933 2.26 -26.70 23.67
N ASN A 934 2.44 -27.45 22.59
CA ASN A 934 1.41 -28.03 21.73
C ASN A 934 0.58 -27.02 20.90
N LEU A 935 0.94 -25.74 20.97
CA LEU A 935 0.41 -24.69 20.08
C LEU A 935 1.04 -24.76 18.69
N GLU A 936 0.46 -24.02 17.74
CA GLU A 936 0.97 -23.96 16.37
C GLU A 936 2.22 -23.07 16.33
N GLY A 937 3.30 -23.57 15.72
CA GLY A 937 4.48 -22.78 15.39
C GLY A 937 4.41 -22.19 13.99
N SER A 938 3.86 -22.94 13.04
CA SER A 938 3.52 -22.47 11.69
C SER A 938 2.42 -23.35 11.13
N ALA A 939 1.33 -22.76 10.65
CA ALA A 939 0.17 -23.51 10.15
C ALA A 939 -0.66 -22.67 9.17
N VAL A 940 -1.45 -23.35 8.33
CA VAL A 940 -2.48 -22.79 7.47
C VAL A 940 -3.78 -22.66 8.26
N VAL A 941 -4.33 -21.45 8.27
CA VAL A 941 -5.57 -21.10 8.93
C VAL A 941 -6.62 -20.78 7.89
N GLY A 942 -7.65 -21.61 7.77
CA GLY A 942 -8.83 -21.32 6.96
C GLY A 942 -9.72 -20.35 7.72
N LEU A 943 -9.86 -19.12 7.23
CA LEU A 943 -10.69 -18.05 7.81
C LEU A 943 -11.98 -17.91 7.00
N THR A 944 -13.10 -18.35 7.58
CA THR A 944 -14.39 -18.37 6.90
C THR A 944 -15.24 -17.15 7.27
N THR A 945 -15.90 -16.61 6.26
CA THR A 945 -16.89 -15.53 6.37
C THR A 945 -18.02 -15.87 7.37
N PRO A 946 -18.68 -14.86 7.99
CA PRO A 946 -19.74 -15.11 8.96
C PRO A 946 -20.95 -15.88 8.42
N ASN A 947 -21.19 -15.84 7.10
CA ASN A 947 -22.25 -16.59 6.43
C ASN A 947 -21.80 -18.00 5.99
N GLY A 948 -20.54 -18.37 6.24
CA GLY A 948 -19.99 -19.69 5.92
C GLY A 948 -19.62 -19.90 4.45
N GLN A 949 -19.81 -18.92 3.57
CA GLN A 949 -19.82 -19.16 2.11
C GLN A 949 -18.44 -19.12 1.44
N LYS A 950 -17.50 -18.39 2.05
CA LYS A 950 -16.16 -18.16 1.47
C LYS A 950 -15.08 -18.27 2.54
N THR A 951 -13.93 -18.82 2.17
CA THR A 951 -12.77 -19.02 3.07
C THR A 951 -11.50 -18.42 2.47
N ALA A 952 -10.76 -17.65 3.26
CA ALA A 952 -9.37 -17.29 2.95
C ALA A 952 -8.40 -18.26 3.62
N HIS A 953 -7.27 -18.52 2.98
CA HIS A 953 -6.26 -19.46 3.48
C HIS A 953 -5.00 -18.70 3.92
N ILE A 954 -4.79 -18.59 5.23
CA ILE A 954 -3.77 -17.72 5.82
C ILE A 954 -2.67 -18.54 6.44
N VAL A 955 -1.45 -18.44 5.90
CA VAL A 955 -0.27 -19.05 6.52
C VAL A 955 0.24 -18.14 7.63
N VAL A 956 0.08 -18.60 8.87
CA VAL A 956 0.56 -17.91 10.07
C VAL A 956 1.87 -18.57 10.52
N SER A 957 2.91 -17.77 10.70
CA SER A 957 4.23 -18.25 11.12
C SER A 957 4.72 -17.52 12.37
N GLY A 958 4.92 -18.29 13.45
CA GLY A 958 5.56 -17.85 14.69
C GLY A 958 7.06 -18.16 14.75
N LEU A 959 7.66 -18.54 13.61
CA LEU A 959 9.08 -18.89 13.50
C LEU A 959 9.98 -17.66 13.63
N ASP A 960 11.10 -17.81 14.32
CA ASP A 960 12.12 -16.76 14.45
C ASP A 960 13.06 -16.72 13.23
N THR A 961 13.76 -15.60 13.04
CA THR A 961 14.95 -15.56 12.18
C THR A 961 16.01 -16.50 12.74
N THR A 962 16.31 -17.58 12.01
CA THR A 962 17.31 -18.57 12.41
C THR A 962 18.71 -17.95 12.39
N LEU A 963 19.41 -17.99 13.54
CA LEU A 963 20.72 -17.35 13.74
C LEU A 963 21.81 -17.85 12.77
N ASP A 964 21.71 -19.10 12.28
CA ASP A 964 22.72 -19.72 11.43
C ASP A 964 22.45 -19.63 9.91
N SER A 965 21.19 -19.38 9.50
CA SER A 965 20.78 -19.30 8.09
C SER A 965 20.12 -17.98 7.67
N GLY A 966 19.92 -17.05 8.61
CA GLY A 966 19.50 -15.67 8.37
C GLY A 966 18.13 -15.54 7.69
N SER A 967 17.73 -14.32 7.36
CA SER A 967 16.49 -13.97 6.66
C SER A 967 16.18 -14.85 5.44
N ALA A 968 17.17 -15.57 4.88
CA ALA A 968 17.08 -16.35 3.65
C ALA A 968 16.26 -17.61 3.84
N PHE A 969 16.36 -18.24 5.00
CA PHE A 969 15.47 -19.35 5.32
C PHE A 969 14.01 -18.89 5.36
N ILE A 970 13.72 -17.77 6.02
CA ILE A 970 12.35 -17.27 6.18
C ILE A 970 11.68 -16.91 4.86
N ALA A 971 12.37 -16.18 3.97
CA ALA A 971 11.77 -15.82 2.69
C ALA A 971 11.49 -17.06 1.83
N LYS A 972 12.41 -18.04 1.83
CA LYS A 972 12.20 -19.32 1.15
C LYS A 972 11.04 -20.09 1.75
N TYR A 973 11.01 -20.21 3.08
CA TYR A 973 9.96 -20.90 3.80
C TYR A 973 8.58 -20.30 3.50
N ALA A 974 8.45 -18.97 3.53
CA ALA A 974 7.17 -18.30 3.28
C ALA A 974 6.67 -18.50 1.84
N VAL A 975 7.54 -18.45 0.82
CA VAL A 975 7.12 -18.72 -0.56
C VAL A 975 6.74 -20.19 -0.72
N LEU A 976 7.52 -21.11 -0.14
CA LEU A 976 7.26 -22.55 -0.18
C LEU A 976 5.94 -22.94 0.48
N SER A 977 5.75 -22.50 1.73
CA SER A 977 4.54 -22.81 2.49
C SER A 977 3.29 -22.24 1.83
N LEU A 978 3.39 -21.07 1.19
CA LEU A 978 2.29 -20.44 0.49
C LEU A 978 1.80 -21.25 -0.72
N ILE A 979 2.70 -21.76 -1.56
CA ILE A 979 2.33 -22.58 -2.73
C ILE A 979 1.76 -23.92 -2.26
N GLN A 980 2.38 -24.52 -1.23
CA GLN A 980 1.83 -25.72 -0.61
C GLN A 980 0.42 -25.46 -0.04
N SER A 981 0.20 -24.30 0.58
CA SER A 981 -1.11 -23.92 1.11
C SER A 981 -2.16 -23.73 0.02
N TYR A 982 -1.77 -23.28 -1.17
CA TYR A 982 -2.67 -23.25 -2.34
C TYR A 982 -3.16 -24.66 -2.70
N PHE A 983 -2.28 -25.67 -2.67
CA PHE A 983 -2.69 -27.06 -2.87
C PHE A 983 -3.53 -27.63 -1.73
N GLU A 984 -3.20 -27.29 -0.49
CA GLU A 984 -3.96 -27.72 0.69
C GLU A 984 -5.37 -27.10 0.70
N ALA A 985 -5.51 -25.85 0.27
CA ALA A 985 -6.79 -25.17 0.09
C ALA A 985 -7.68 -25.84 -0.97
N GLY A 986 -7.07 -26.39 -2.03
CA GLY A 986 -7.78 -27.13 -3.07
C GLY A 986 -8.15 -28.58 -2.70
N HIS A 987 -7.87 -29.01 -1.46
CA HIS A 987 -8.18 -30.36 -1.03
C HIS A 987 -9.70 -30.56 -0.82
N PRO A 988 -10.30 -31.68 -1.29
CA PRO A 988 -11.75 -31.94 -1.17
C PRO A 988 -12.32 -31.91 0.25
N SER A 989 -11.48 -32.06 1.27
CA SER A 989 -11.89 -31.99 2.68
C SER A 989 -11.82 -30.59 3.28
N ALA A 990 -11.35 -29.58 2.53
CA ALA A 990 -11.35 -28.19 2.97
C ALA A 990 -12.80 -27.64 3.05
N THR A 991 -13.05 -26.71 3.97
CA THR A 991 -14.43 -26.22 4.26
C THR A 991 -15.07 -25.53 3.06
N ASN A 992 -14.28 -24.73 2.32
CA ASN A 992 -14.62 -24.18 1.01
C ASN A 992 -13.37 -24.35 0.16
N SER A 993 -13.32 -25.45 -0.61
CA SER A 993 -12.14 -25.80 -1.38
C SER A 993 -12.01 -24.92 -2.61
N ILE A 994 -10.80 -24.41 -2.87
CA ILE A 994 -10.53 -23.61 -4.07
C ILE A 994 -10.36 -24.49 -5.32
N THR A 995 -10.60 -23.90 -6.49
CA THR A 995 -10.30 -24.51 -7.78
C THR A 995 -8.79 -24.62 -7.96
N LEU A 996 -8.33 -25.79 -8.43
CA LEU A 996 -6.92 -26.00 -8.76
C LEU A 996 -6.71 -25.91 -10.28
N LEU A 997 -5.46 -25.70 -10.68
CA LEU A 997 -5.03 -25.82 -12.07
C LEU A 997 -4.61 -27.25 -12.39
N PRO A 998 -5.10 -27.85 -13.48
CA PRO A 998 -4.60 -29.13 -13.94
C PRO A 998 -3.24 -28.99 -14.64
N CYS A 999 -2.54 -30.10 -14.82
CA CYS A 999 -1.38 -30.20 -15.71
C CYS A 999 -1.89 -30.56 -17.10
N MET A 1000 -1.72 -29.65 -18.07
CA MET A 1000 -2.10 -29.87 -19.46
C MET A 1000 -0.88 -30.24 -20.30
N ARG A 1001 -1.04 -31.19 -21.22
CA ARG A 1001 0.02 -31.66 -22.13
C ARG A 1001 -0.51 -31.86 -23.55
N ILE A 1002 0.09 -31.14 -24.51
CA ILE A 1002 0.01 -31.48 -25.94
C ILE A 1002 0.53 -32.91 -26.16
N ILE A 1003 -0.32 -33.77 -26.70
CA ILE A 1003 -0.05 -35.17 -27.03
C ILE A 1003 0.24 -35.37 -28.53
N SER A 1004 -0.27 -34.46 -29.38
CA SER A 1004 0.00 -34.45 -30.82
C SER A 1004 -0.08 -33.02 -31.37
N PRO A 1005 0.79 -32.59 -32.30
CA PRO A 1005 2.02 -33.25 -32.72
C PRO A 1005 3.07 -33.24 -31.58
N THR A 1006 3.93 -34.25 -31.58
CA THR A 1006 5.12 -34.33 -30.71
C THR A 1006 6.37 -33.86 -31.48
N GLU A 1007 7.48 -33.63 -30.77
CA GLU A 1007 8.78 -33.22 -31.38
C GLU A 1007 9.31 -34.20 -32.46
N ILE A 1008 8.84 -35.44 -32.45
CA ILE A 1008 9.23 -36.48 -33.42
C ILE A 1008 8.17 -36.75 -34.49
N THR A 1009 7.05 -36.01 -34.47
CA THR A 1009 5.99 -36.18 -35.46
C THR A 1009 6.44 -35.63 -36.81
N GLU A 1010 6.54 -36.49 -37.82
CA GLU A 1010 6.86 -36.08 -39.20
C GLU A 1010 5.62 -35.46 -39.87
N LEU A 1011 5.70 -34.18 -40.22
CA LEU A 1011 4.62 -33.43 -40.86
C LEU A 1011 5.00 -33.09 -42.31
N GLN A 1012 4.64 -33.97 -43.25
CA GLN A 1012 4.92 -33.82 -44.69
C GLN A 1012 3.75 -33.21 -45.45
N ASP A 1013 3.99 -32.06 -46.08
CA ASP A 1013 3.04 -31.21 -46.79
C ASP A 1013 1.62 -31.14 -46.18
N PRO A 1014 1.47 -30.88 -44.86
CA PRO A 1014 0.14 -30.87 -44.24
C PRO A 1014 -0.63 -29.61 -44.62
N ASN A 1015 -1.85 -29.73 -45.13
CA ASN A 1015 -2.77 -28.59 -45.27
C ASN A 1015 -3.43 -28.20 -43.93
N THR A 1016 -3.42 -29.13 -42.97
CA THR A 1016 -3.91 -28.96 -41.59
C THR A 1016 -3.05 -29.78 -40.65
N VAL A 1017 -2.85 -29.32 -39.42
CA VAL A 1017 -2.22 -30.07 -38.33
C VAL A 1017 -3.25 -30.27 -37.22
N ASN A 1018 -3.47 -31.52 -36.78
CA ASN A 1018 -4.31 -31.76 -35.62
C ASN A 1018 -3.49 -31.52 -34.35
N VAL A 1019 -3.89 -30.55 -33.54
CA VAL A 1019 -3.29 -30.28 -32.23
C VAL A 1019 -4.18 -30.93 -31.19
N GLU A 1020 -3.67 -31.94 -30.50
CA GLU A 1020 -4.37 -32.70 -29.46
C GLU A 1020 -3.68 -32.49 -28.12
N TRP A 1021 -4.45 -32.33 -27.05
CA TRP A 1021 -3.93 -32.17 -25.70
C TRP A 1021 -4.77 -32.92 -24.68
N SER A 1022 -4.13 -33.30 -23.58
CA SER A 1022 -4.78 -33.96 -22.45
C SER A 1022 -4.60 -33.16 -21.17
N VAL A 1023 -5.56 -33.31 -20.27
CA VAL A 1023 -5.59 -32.65 -18.96
C VAL A 1023 -5.48 -33.72 -17.87
N ILE A 1024 -4.64 -33.46 -16.87
CA ILE A 1024 -4.46 -34.34 -15.72
C ILE A 1024 -4.48 -33.50 -14.45
N TRP A 1025 -5.36 -33.82 -13.51
CA TRP A 1025 -5.51 -33.14 -12.21
C TRP A 1025 -4.36 -33.46 -11.24
N LYS A 1026 -3.16 -33.02 -11.62
CA LYS A 1026 -1.89 -33.22 -10.93
C LYS A 1026 -1.01 -31.99 -11.09
N ARG A 1027 0.06 -31.94 -10.31
CA ARG A 1027 1.08 -30.90 -10.45
C ARG A 1027 1.85 -31.05 -11.75
N TRP A 1028 2.60 -30.01 -12.09
CA TRP A 1028 3.54 -29.97 -13.20
C TRP A 1028 4.50 -31.18 -13.27
N ASP A 1029 4.87 -31.78 -12.13
CA ASP A 1029 5.77 -32.95 -12.04
C ASP A 1029 5.05 -34.30 -12.17
N GLY A 1030 3.73 -34.30 -12.40
CA GLY A 1030 2.91 -35.50 -12.54
C GLY A 1030 2.59 -36.20 -11.21
N LYS A 1031 2.92 -35.58 -10.07
CA LYS A 1031 2.51 -36.06 -8.73
C LYS A 1031 1.19 -35.41 -8.30
N SER A 1032 0.55 -36.01 -7.30
CA SER A 1032 -0.62 -35.40 -6.63
C SER A 1032 -0.26 -34.03 -6.06
N TYR A 1033 -1.26 -33.15 -5.91
CA TYR A 1033 -1.08 -31.80 -5.37
C TYR A 1033 -0.48 -31.81 -3.96
N THR A 1034 -1.04 -32.65 -3.08
CA THR A 1034 -0.43 -33.06 -1.81
C THR A 1034 -0.52 -34.59 -1.65
N MET A 1035 0.19 -35.16 -0.68
CA MET A 1035 0.18 -36.62 -0.43
C MET A 1035 -1.19 -37.14 0.02
N SER A 1036 -2.07 -36.28 0.54
CA SER A 1036 -3.41 -36.68 1.00
C SER A 1036 -4.47 -36.71 -0.10
N PHE A 1037 -4.18 -36.19 -1.30
CA PHE A 1037 -5.13 -36.20 -2.41
C PHE A 1037 -5.44 -37.64 -2.87
N PRO A 1038 -6.71 -37.94 -3.21
CA PRO A 1038 -7.09 -39.19 -3.88
C PRO A 1038 -6.31 -39.39 -5.18
N ALA A 1039 -5.97 -40.64 -5.51
CA ALA A 1039 -5.23 -40.96 -6.73
C ALA A 1039 -6.03 -40.71 -8.03
N ASP A 1040 -7.36 -40.74 -7.92
CA ASP A 1040 -8.38 -40.51 -8.95
C ASP A 1040 -9.03 -39.11 -8.84
N TYR A 1041 -8.40 -38.19 -8.11
CA TYR A 1041 -8.89 -36.82 -7.99
C TYR A 1041 -9.10 -36.20 -9.37
N THR A 1042 -10.28 -35.60 -9.56
CA THR A 1042 -10.67 -34.86 -10.75
C THR A 1042 -11.56 -33.69 -10.35
N GLN A 1043 -11.59 -32.64 -11.17
CA GLN A 1043 -12.56 -31.54 -11.08
C GLN A 1043 -13.29 -31.43 -12.42
N ASP A 1044 -14.37 -30.65 -12.45
CA ASP A 1044 -15.14 -30.46 -13.67
C ASP A 1044 -14.27 -29.82 -14.76
N GLU A 1045 -14.13 -30.52 -15.89
CA GLU A 1045 -13.37 -30.07 -17.06
C GLU A 1045 -14.19 -29.08 -17.90
N MET A 1046 -15.52 -29.04 -17.77
CA MET A 1046 -16.37 -28.03 -18.44
C MET A 1046 -16.07 -26.60 -17.99
N GLU A 1047 -15.37 -26.43 -16.87
CA GLU A 1047 -14.89 -25.15 -16.37
C GLU A 1047 -13.52 -24.77 -16.95
N LEU A 1048 -12.97 -25.51 -17.92
CA LEU A 1048 -11.71 -25.21 -18.59
C LEU A 1048 -11.91 -24.51 -19.94
N GLU A 1049 -11.03 -23.56 -20.21
CA GLU A 1049 -10.94 -22.87 -21.49
C GLU A 1049 -9.50 -22.90 -22.00
N TYR A 1050 -9.34 -23.07 -23.30
CA TYR A 1050 -8.05 -23.17 -23.97
C TYR A 1050 -7.76 -21.98 -24.87
N VAL A 1051 -6.52 -21.49 -24.81
CA VAL A 1051 -5.98 -20.48 -25.72
C VAL A 1051 -4.92 -21.14 -26.59
N LEU A 1052 -5.14 -21.10 -27.91
CA LEU A 1052 -4.33 -21.82 -28.89
C LEU A 1052 -3.43 -20.85 -29.65
N LEU A 1053 -2.12 -21.01 -29.47
CA LEU A 1053 -1.12 -20.05 -29.92
C LEU A 1053 -0.04 -20.72 -30.76
N TYR A 1054 0.52 -19.98 -31.71
CA TYR A 1054 1.71 -20.40 -32.44
C TYR A 1054 2.70 -19.25 -32.68
N SER A 1055 3.96 -19.60 -32.94
CA SER A 1055 5.04 -18.66 -33.26
C SER A 1055 5.90 -19.14 -34.44
N LEU A 1056 6.22 -18.19 -35.33
CA LEU A 1056 7.02 -18.38 -36.55
C LEU A 1056 8.50 -18.06 -36.35
N ASP A 1057 8.85 -17.33 -35.29
CA ASP A 1057 10.12 -16.62 -35.15
C ASP A 1057 10.85 -16.95 -33.84
N GLY A 1058 10.59 -18.15 -33.30
CA GLY A 1058 11.18 -18.63 -32.07
C GLY A 1058 10.72 -17.83 -30.85
N SER A 1059 9.40 -17.69 -30.70
CA SER A 1059 8.68 -17.04 -29.59
C SER A 1059 8.82 -15.51 -29.48
N LYS A 1060 9.31 -14.81 -30.52
CA LYS A 1060 9.37 -13.34 -30.48
C LYS A 1060 8.00 -12.73 -30.72
N THR A 1061 7.22 -13.32 -31.60
CA THR A 1061 5.82 -12.97 -31.84
C THR A 1061 4.94 -14.22 -31.74
N TRP A 1062 3.72 -14.02 -31.24
CA TRP A 1062 2.71 -15.06 -31.08
C TRP A 1062 1.42 -14.65 -31.76
N ARG A 1063 0.70 -15.64 -32.25
CA ARG A 1063 -0.56 -15.45 -32.99
C ARG A 1063 -1.59 -16.49 -32.56
N TYR A 1064 -2.86 -16.11 -32.59
CA TYR A 1064 -3.96 -17.05 -32.40
C TYR A 1064 -4.07 -18.00 -33.59
N MET A 1065 -4.26 -19.29 -33.32
CA MET A 1065 -4.41 -20.30 -34.37
C MET A 1065 -5.71 -20.15 -35.18
N GLN A 1066 -6.72 -19.49 -34.60
CA GLN A 1066 -8.04 -19.29 -35.16
C GLN A 1066 -8.03 -18.38 -36.39
N ASP A 1067 -7.29 -17.26 -36.33
CA ASP A 1067 -7.42 -16.20 -37.35
C ASP A 1067 -6.13 -15.44 -37.67
N ASP A 1068 -4.99 -15.80 -37.08
CA ASP A 1068 -3.68 -15.15 -37.27
C ASP A 1068 -3.43 -13.83 -36.54
N THR A 1069 -4.38 -13.35 -35.76
CA THR A 1069 -4.23 -12.07 -35.06
C THR A 1069 -3.14 -12.14 -33.99
N PRO A 1070 -2.45 -11.03 -33.68
CA PRO A 1070 -1.40 -11.00 -32.67
C PRO A 1070 -1.92 -11.41 -31.29
N ALA A 1071 -1.15 -12.26 -30.61
CA ALA A 1071 -1.48 -12.76 -29.27
C ALA A 1071 -0.33 -12.47 -28.30
N THR A 1072 -0.64 -12.40 -27.01
CA THR A 1072 0.35 -12.29 -25.92
C THR A 1072 0.23 -13.53 -25.03
N PRO A 1073 1.25 -14.42 -25.00
CA PRO A 1073 1.22 -15.59 -24.13
C PRO A 1073 1.03 -15.21 -22.66
N GLY A 1074 0.25 -16.02 -21.96
CA GLY A 1074 -0.06 -15.85 -20.54
C GLY A 1074 -1.11 -14.79 -20.26
N VAL A 1075 -1.73 -14.18 -21.27
CA VAL A 1075 -2.83 -13.23 -21.11
C VAL A 1075 -4.11 -13.87 -21.63
N ARG A 1076 -5.06 -14.16 -20.71
CA ARG A 1076 -6.39 -14.66 -21.09
C ARG A 1076 -7.08 -13.63 -21.99
N PRO A 1077 -7.51 -13.98 -23.21
CA PRO A 1077 -8.26 -13.08 -24.09
C PRO A 1077 -9.59 -12.65 -23.46
N THR A 1078 -10.00 -11.40 -23.71
CA THR A 1078 -11.36 -10.92 -23.35
C THR A 1078 -12.40 -11.25 -24.41
N ASP A 1079 -11.97 -11.46 -25.65
CA ASP A 1079 -12.83 -11.89 -26.76
C ASP A 1079 -12.98 -13.40 -26.74
N SER A 1080 -14.22 -13.88 -26.65
CA SER A 1080 -14.55 -15.30 -26.54
C SER A 1080 -14.24 -16.08 -27.82
N THR A 1081 -14.01 -15.43 -28.97
CA THR A 1081 -13.62 -16.13 -30.20
C THR A 1081 -12.24 -16.78 -30.11
N TYR A 1082 -11.39 -16.35 -29.18
CA TYR A 1082 -10.05 -16.91 -28.95
C TYR A 1082 -10.01 -17.92 -27.79
N LEU A 1083 -11.15 -18.19 -27.17
CA LEU A 1083 -11.31 -19.16 -26.09
C LEU A 1083 -12.02 -20.40 -26.64
N VAL A 1084 -11.38 -21.56 -26.52
CA VAL A 1084 -11.97 -22.85 -26.86
C VAL A 1084 -12.43 -23.50 -25.56
N ALA A 1085 -13.74 -23.62 -25.35
CA ALA A 1085 -14.28 -24.31 -24.19
C ALA A 1085 -14.02 -25.82 -24.29
N ASP A 1086 -13.76 -26.44 -23.14
CA ASP A 1086 -13.65 -27.89 -23.01
C ASP A 1086 -14.99 -28.59 -23.31
N THR A 1087 -14.92 -29.77 -23.93
CA THR A 1087 -16.09 -30.53 -24.39
C THR A 1087 -16.49 -31.67 -23.44
N GLY A 1088 -15.74 -31.85 -22.35
CA GLY A 1088 -15.96 -32.84 -21.30
C GLY A 1088 -14.73 -33.72 -21.10
N GLN A 1089 -14.87 -34.69 -20.19
CA GLN A 1089 -13.76 -35.56 -19.79
C GLN A 1089 -13.09 -36.27 -20.98
N GLY A 1090 -11.82 -35.98 -21.23
CA GLY A 1090 -11.05 -36.65 -22.29
C GLY A 1090 -9.91 -35.84 -22.88
N ASP A 1091 -9.42 -36.32 -24.02
CA ASP A 1091 -8.44 -35.58 -24.82
C ASP A 1091 -9.19 -34.60 -25.73
N GLU A 1092 -8.66 -33.38 -25.81
CA GLU A 1092 -9.21 -32.30 -26.60
C GLU A 1092 -8.41 -32.11 -27.88
N SER A 1093 -9.05 -31.58 -28.93
CA SER A 1093 -8.38 -31.40 -30.23
C SER A 1093 -8.82 -30.16 -30.99
N TYR A 1094 -7.89 -29.60 -31.75
CA TYR A 1094 -8.13 -28.48 -32.66
C TYR A 1094 -7.40 -28.68 -33.99
N VAL A 1095 -8.15 -28.54 -35.08
CA VAL A 1095 -7.61 -28.64 -36.43
C VAL A 1095 -7.03 -27.29 -36.84
N TRP A 1096 -5.71 -27.16 -36.78
CA TRP A 1096 -4.99 -25.94 -37.17
C TRP A 1096 -4.77 -25.87 -38.68
N PRO A 1097 -5.33 -24.88 -39.40
CA PRO A 1097 -5.14 -24.73 -40.84
C PRO A 1097 -3.72 -24.25 -41.17
N THR A 1098 -2.97 -25.05 -41.93
CA THR A 1098 -1.58 -24.78 -42.29
C THR A 1098 -1.38 -24.81 -43.81
N PRO A 1099 -2.06 -23.97 -44.62
CA PRO A 1099 -1.83 -23.95 -46.07
C PRO A 1099 -0.41 -23.48 -46.41
N SER A 1100 0.22 -24.11 -47.41
CA SER A 1100 1.62 -23.83 -47.82
C SER A 1100 1.87 -22.36 -48.22
N THR A 1101 0.84 -21.64 -48.67
CA THR A 1101 0.92 -20.20 -48.99
C THR A 1101 1.19 -19.31 -47.78
N LYS A 1102 0.85 -19.78 -46.57
CA LYS A 1102 0.98 -19.04 -45.31
C LYS A 1102 2.00 -19.68 -44.37
N PHE A 1103 2.18 -21.00 -44.47
CA PHE A 1103 3.05 -21.82 -43.63
C PHE A 1103 4.13 -22.53 -44.47
N PRO A 1104 5.22 -21.82 -44.84
CA PRO A 1104 6.33 -22.40 -45.62
C PRO A 1104 7.09 -23.47 -44.82
N GLU A 1105 8.05 -24.15 -45.45
CA GLU A 1105 8.93 -25.08 -44.76
C GLU A 1105 9.65 -24.37 -43.59
N GLY A 1106 9.62 -24.96 -42.39
CA GLY A 1106 10.24 -24.34 -41.23
C GLY A 1106 9.84 -24.94 -39.88
N SER A 1107 10.49 -24.44 -38.83
CA SER A 1107 10.13 -24.75 -37.45
C SER A 1107 9.10 -23.77 -36.91
N TYR A 1108 8.10 -24.30 -36.21
CA TYR A 1108 7.03 -23.54 -35.56
C TYR A 1108 6.97 -23.94 -34.10
N LEU A 1109 6.67 -22.99 -33.22
CA LEU A 1109 6.28 -23.30 -31.84
C LEU A 1109 4.77 -23.33 -31.76
N VAL A 1110 4.24 -24.40 -31.18
CA VAL A 1110 2.83 -24.57 -30.85
C VAL A 1110 2.70 -24.50 -29.34
N ARG A 1111 1.71 -23.75 -28.85
CA ARG A 1111 1.44 -23.58 -27.42
C ARG A 1111 -0.06 -23.63 -27.18
N VAL A 1112 -0.44 -24.40 -26.17
CA VAL A 1112 -1.80 -24.42 -25.63
C VAL A 1112 -1.70 -23.84 -24.22
N GLU A 1113 -2.60 -22.93 -23.87
CA GLU A 1113 -2.77 -22.45 -22.50
C GLU A 1113 -4.14 -22.86 -22.00
N THR A 1114 -4.23 -23.25 -20.74
CA THR A 1114 -5.45 -23.71 -20.08
C THR A 1114 -5.74 -22.79 -18.92
N TYR A 1115 -6.93 -22.20 -18.94
CA TYR A 1115 -7.48 -21.33 -17.91
C TYR A 1115 -8.72 -21.97 -17.29
N ARG A 1116 -9.02 -21.58 -16.06
CA ARG A 1116 -10.36 -21.77 -15.49
C ARG A 1116 -11.30 -20.72 -16.05
N THR A 1117 -12.55 -21.09 -16.28
CA THR A 1117 -13.58 -20.20 -16.82
C THR A 1117 -13.76 -19.02 -15.89
N SER A 1118 -13.68 -17.80 -16.44
CA SER A 1118 -13.78 -16.54 -15.68
C SER A 1118 -12.63 -16.27 -14.69
N GLU A 1119 -11.60 -17.11 -14.62
CA GLU A 1119 -10.40 -16.87 -13.83
C GLU A 1119 -9.22 -16.52 -14.75
N SER A 1120 -8.64 -15.32 -14.58
CA SER A 1120 -7.56 -14.84 -15.45
C SER A 1120 -6.15 -14.95 -14.85
N MET A 1121 -6.04 -15.31 -13.57
CA MET A 1121 -4.78 -15.24 -12.83
C MET A 1121 -3.90 -16.44 -13.12
N HIS A 1122 -4.25 -17.62 -12.59
CA HIS A 1122 -3.43 -18.81 -12.74
C HIS A 1122 -3.75 -19.50 -14.06
N TYR A 1123 -2.74 -20.09 -14.70
CA TYR A 1123 -2.94 -20.88 -15.91
C TYR A 1123 -1.89 -21.96 -16.07
N SER A 1124 -2.22 -22.98 -16.85
CA SER A 1124 -1.28 -24.02 -17.27
C SER A 1124 -0.96 -23.88 -18.74
N PHE A 1125 0.23 -24.29 -19.18
CA PHE A 1125 0.54 -24.35 -20.60
C PHE A 1125 1.52 -25.49 -20.91
N HIS A 1126 1.48 -25.94 -22.16
CA HIS A 1126 2.49 -26.80 -22.75
C HIS A 1126 2.83 -26.24 -24.12
N GLN A 1127 4.08 -26.38 -24.52
CA GLN A 1127 4.53 -25.93 -25.82
C GLN A 1127 5.42 -26.98 -26.46
N VAL A 1128 5.34 -27.11 -27.77
CA VAL A 1128 6.11 -28.08 -28.55
C VAL A 1128 6.68 -27.40 -29.78
N LYS A 1129 7.87 -27.83 -30.19
CA LYS A 1129 8.46 -27.42 -31.47
C LYS A 1129 8.07 -28.43 -32.53
N VAL A 1130 7.49 -27.95 -33.62
CA VAL A 1130 7.08 -28.76 -34.76
C VAL A 1130 7.81 -28.30 -36.01
N TYR A 1131 8.07 -29.21 -36.95
CA TYR A 1131 8.70 -28.89 -38.22
C TYR A 1131 7.75 -29.28 -39.36
N LEU A 1132 7.41 -28.32 -40.21
CA LEU A 1132 6.62 -28.57 -41.41
C LEU A 1132 7.56 -28.75 -42.60
N GLN A 1133 7.52 -29.92 -43.25
CA GLN A 1133 8.27 -30.21 -44.47
C GLN A 1133 7.36 -29.94 -45.68
N ARG A 1134 7.79 -29.13 -46.66
CA ARG A 1134 6.96 -28.68 -47.80
C ARG A 1134 7.46 -29.14 -49.15
#